data_AF-A0A419WAV3-F1
#
_entry.id   AF-A0A419WAV3-F1
#
_cell.length_a   1.000
_cell.length_b   1.000
_cell.length_c   1.000
_cell.angle_alpha   90.00
_cell.angle_beta   90.00
_cell.angle_gamma   90.00
#
_symmetry.space_group_name_H-M   'P 1'
#
loop_
_entity.id
_entity.type
_entity.pdbx_description
1 polymer ?
#
loop_
_entity_poly.entity_id
_entity_poly.type
_entity_poly.pdbx_seq_one_letter_code
_entity_poly.pdbx_strand_id
1 'polypeptide(L)'
;MNDFFITKIVLVLLLALFGVQVVEAQNREVNFQHSTLDEALQQAREQDKLIFIDCYTSWCGPCKMMAKTVFTLDSVADFVNQSFIPLKLDMEVGEGPEVGKRYAVQAYPTYLFLNGKGELIYKFVGGMKGDRFIDSARVALEPANRFRLMNERYASGNYDDAFMRDFIRLKFKVSEFEEAVSLADQYFNKLSPDERALPENWMLFGESSFSSRIAYSNSRNLNYLVEHWAYFKGQVDDSLLYGRISDNFVQITANTFNGRYFRDNGRNCADFDAFKIRIKRVEGLVDRPALLVLMDVAKAVCVSDTALALQLLTDHVSDFSAANQKALFDFFGFYLNADQIRTHVVYELMRRIVLCNRNPNLVGLMKYYMNDADPNVERYDVPNLENKIGSTTIIPFFHPEKQVCYFGWTEPGGKSEFKSYEAGKGTRSIYNKMIIDSLLLAEGIDTSWVSLYPSFDEQGLVASFTAGGQRFAYDSERKSIEKIPEKQFPPVLWGLSPDKKFELFEQNYNLFSRNLGDSSIVQLTNDGEAKAAYQLSEVKWISDSKFVISKNDTRGVRQMSVINSTTQPYPTTINYDFQLPGDQTIDRTEVYIGDVAKGEIQQVDVERWEGQQLYPVRADEVNDRFYFMRIKRTRKEIELCYIDRSGECKGLVHEVCEPVFNEMKFACKILNKGEDILFWSDRTGWGHYYRYDKDGKLKNSLGTGNWTAGRIAGFDQKTQQVFYSCYEREKGINPNYKLLYRVDLDGKNAKLLTPENADHNVFVNISGNMLIDNYSRIDTAPRIIARTCSGNLLDTVATPDIQPLLDYGWKFPEQFTVKAADGKTDLYGIIWKPFDFDPNEKYPVVSQVYPGPFTETVWTNFTVLDRYNNTALAQRGVIVVCMGHRGSAPHRGKAYSSYGHGNLRDYPIADDKYGLEQLARRYNFIDSTRVGIVGHSGGALMSVVAMCTYPDFYKVAVASSGNYDNYIYHRNWGEYYQGIGEDNSFSVKTAMELALNLKGKLLLATGESDINVNPANTYRMVDALIKAEKDFDLLVLPGQGHHFEGPYKTYFENRKRDYFTKYLINRHSGN
;
A
#
# COMPACT_ATOMS: atom_id res chain seq x y z
N MET A 1 -52.89 50.12 16.05
CA MET A 1 -52.40 50.96 17.15
C MET A 1 -52.26 50.08 18.38
N ASN A 2 -51.31 50.40 19.25
CA ASN A 2 -50.78 49.55 20.33
C ASN A 2 -50.12 48.26 19.78
N ASP A 3 -48.84 48.19 19.44
CA ASP A 3 -47.71 49.13 19.64
C ASP A 3 -47.31 49.35 21.12
N PHE A 4 -46.00 49.43 21.40
CA PHE A 4 -45.37 49.64 22.72
C PHE A 4 -45.93 48.85 23.94
N PHE A 5 -45.16 47.88 24.46
CA PHE A 5 -44.46 48.00 25.76
C PHE A 5 -43.74 46.71 26.21
N ILE A 6 -44.33 45.52 26.00
CA ILE A 6 -43.91 44.29 26.71
C ILE A 6 -42.72 43.55 26.03
N THR A 7 -42.17 44.08 24.94
CA THR A 7 -40.94 43.55 24.31
C THR A 7 -39.64 44.00 25.02
N LYS A 8 -39.74 44.84 26.07
CA LYS A 8 -38.60 45.62 26.60
C LYS A 8 -37.93 45.08 27.87
N ILE A 9 -38.32 43.90 28.39
CA ILE A 9 -37.88 43.40 29.70
C ILE A 9 -37.22 42.01 29.65
N VAL A 10 -37.83 41.00 29.01
CA VAL A 10 -37.34 39.60 29.12
C VAL A 10 -35.97 39.40 28.45
N LEU A 11 -35.67 40.12 27.36
CA LEU A 11 -34.41 40.01 26.63
C LEU A 11 -33.27 40.90 27.17
N VAL A 12 -33.44 41.48 28.36
CA VAL A 12 -32.33 42.05 29.15
C VAL A 12 -31.40 40.96 29.72
N LEU A 13 -31.85 39.70 29.78
CA LEU A 13 -31.24 38.67 30.64
C LEU A 13 -30.32 37.62 29.97
N LEU A 14 -30.35 37.43 28.64
CA LEU A 14 -29.66 36.27 28.02
C LEU A 14 -28.71 36.55 26.85
N LEU A 15 -28.74 37.72 26.18
CA LEU A 15 -27.66 38.09 25.23
C LEU A 15 -26.56 38.97 25.86
N ALA A 16 -26.49 38.96 27.19
CA ALA A 16 -25.23 39.01 27.91
C ALA A 16 -24.44 37.67 27.81
N LEU A 17 -24.98 36.63 27.15
CA LEU A 17 -24.41 35.28 27.06
C LEU A 17 -24.36 34.75 25.59
N PHE A 18 -23.43 35.32 24.79
CA PHE A 18 -22.71 34.73 23.63
C PHE A 18 -23.39 34.48 22.25
N GLY A 19 -22.83 35.07 21.14
CA GLY A 19 -22.54 34.33 19.89
C GLY A 19 -22.85 34.88 18.44
N VAL A 20 -21.83 35.45 17.74
CA VAL A 20 -21.50 35.34 16.26
C VAL A 20 -22.41 36.02 15.15
N GLN A 21 -21.89 36.24 13.91
CA GLN A 21 -22.46 37.01 12.74
C GLN A 21 -22.17 36.38 11.33
N VAL A 22 -22.96 36.68 10.26
CA VAL A 22 -22.68 36.49 8.78
C VAL A 22 -23.52 37.44 7.86
N VAL A 23 -23.05 37.86 6.64
CA VAL A 23 -23.77 38.58 5.52
C VAL A 23 -23.10 38.30 4.11
N GLU A 24 -23.75 38.55 2.93
CA GLU A 24 -23.32 38.20 1.52
C GLU A 24 -23.26 39.37 0.45
N ALA A 25 -22.96 39.11 -0.86
CA ALA A 25 -22.49 40.09 -1.92
C ALA A 25 -22.88 39.83 -3.44
N GLN A 26 -22.33 40.58 -4.44
CA GLN A 26 -22.54 40.53 -5.94
C GLN A 26 -21.28 40.96 -6.80
N ASN A 27 -21.27 40.84 -8.16
CA ASN A 27 -20.07 40.95 -9.09
C ASN A 27 -20.22 41.76 -10.46
N ARG A 28 -19.10 42.32 -11.04
CA ARG A 28 -18.92 43.09 -12.34
C ARG A 28 -17.46 43.15 -12.91
N GLU A 29 -17.21 43.68 -14.15
CA GLU A 29 -15.84 43.83 -14.77
C GLU A 29 -15.53 45.10 -15.64
N VAL A 30 -14.24 45.38 -15.91
CA VAL A 30 -13.73 46.53 -16.71
C VAL A 30 -14.01 46.33 -18.22
N ASN A 31 -14.56 47.35 -18.87
CA ASN A 31 -15.00 47.33 -20.26
C ASN A 31 -14.03 48.11 -21.17
N PHE A 32 -13.01 47.43 -21.69
CA PHE A 32 -12.02 48.00 -22.61
C PHE A 32 -12.57 48.16 -24.03
N GLN A 33 -12.27 49.29 -24.68
CA GLN A 33 -12.75 49.56 -26.04
C GLN A 33 -11.94 48.79 -27.09
N HIS A 34 -12.59 48.41 -28.18
CA HIS A 34 -11.96 47.81 -29.37
C HIS A 34 -11.93 48.81 -30.51
N SER A 35 -11.08 49.81 -30.34
CA SER A 35 -10.78 50.90 -31.28
C SER A 35 -9.27 51.14 -31.30
N THR A 36 -8.78 51.92 -32.28
CA THR A 36 -7.39 52.35 -32.35
C THR A 36 -7.09 53.49 -31.37
N LEU A 37 -5.81 53.76 -31.09
CA LEU A 37 -5.43 54.86 -30.20
C LEU A 37 -5.89 56.23 -30.72
N ASP A 38 -5.91 56.47 -32.03
CA ASP A 38 -6.40 57.74 -32.60
C ASP A 38 -7.92 57.91 -32.49
N GLU A 39 -8.70 56.84 -32.62
CA GLU A 39 -10.15 56.85 -32.37
C GLU A 39 -10.46 57.07 -30.89
N ALA A 40 -9.72 56.43 -29.99
CA ALA A 40 -9.78 56.69 -28.56
C ALA A 40 -9.41 58.15 -28.23
N LEU A 41 -8.42 58.73 -28.93
CA LEU A 41 -8.07 60.15 -28.82
C LEU A 41 -9.14 61.09 -29.39
N GLN A 42 -9.86 60.72 -30.45
CA GLN A 42 -11.01 61.48 -30.92
C GLN A 42 -12.15 61.44 -29.89
N GLN A 43 -12.54 60.26 -29.42
CA GLN A 43 -13.60 60.10 -28.44
C GLN A 43 -13.26 60.77 -27.10
N ALA A 44 -11.99 60.78 -26.68
CA ALA A 44 -11.48 61.53 -25.54
C ALA A 44 -11.73 63.03 -25.63
N ARG A 45 -11.75 63.59 -26.85
CA ARG A 45 -12.04 65.01 -27.11
C ARG A 45 -13.54 65.30 -27.24
N GLU A 46 -14.35 64.31 -27.60
CA GLU A 46 -15.82 64.44 -27.69
C GLU A 46 -16.54 64.21 -26.36
N GLN A 47 -16.04 63.31 -25.49
CA GLN A 47 -16.58 63.02 -24.16
C GLN A 47 -15.85 63.77 -23.02
N ASP A 48 -14.80 64.52 -23.34
CA ASP A 48 -13.86 65.18 -22.40
C ASP A 48 -13.31 64.23 -21.30
N LYS A 49 -12.59 63.19 -21.75
CA LYS A 49 -12.03 62.12 -20.89
C LYS A 49 -10.58 61.78 -21.21
N LEU A 50 -9.85 61.27 -20.21
CA LEU A 50 -8.46 60.82 -20.33
C LEU A 50 -8.37 59.31 -20.63
N ILE A 51 -7.26 58.87 -21.22
CA ILE A 51 -7.06 57.50 -21.72
C ILE A 51 -6.12 56.71 -20.78
N PHE A 52 -6.50 55.46 -20.51
CA PHE A 52 -5.71 54.46 -19.77
C PHE A 52 -5.28 53.34 -20.72
N ILE A 53 -4.01 52.90 -20.64
CA ILE A 53 -3.46 51.79 -21.46
C ILE A 53 -2.73 50.74 -20.59
N ASP A 54 -3.18 49.49 -20.70
CA ASP A 54 -2.44 48.29 -20.24
C ASP A 54 -1.41 47.86 -21.29
N CYS A 55 -0.12 47.81 -20.91
CA CYS A 55 1.00 47.46 -21.78
C CYS A 55 1.66 46.14 -21.33
N TYR A 56 1.36 45.07 -22.05
CA TYR A 56 1.68 43.69 -21.67
C TYR A 56 2.49 42.95 -22.74
N THR A 57 2.91 41.71 -22.47
CA THR A 57 3.39 40.77 -23.50
C THR A 57 2.75 39.39 -23.31
N SER A 58 2.54 38.68 -24.42
CA SER A 58 1.85 37.38 -24.44
C SER A 58 2.49 36.26 -23.60
N TRP A 59 3.78 36.34 -23.25
CA TRP A 59 4.48 35.34 -22.43
C TRP A 59 4.50 35.66 -20.93
N CYS A 60 4.37 36.92 -20.53
CA CYS A 60 4.58 37.35 -19.15
C CYS A 60 3.52 36.80 -18.16
N GLY A 61 3.95 35.99 -17.18
CA GLY A 61 3.08 35.41 -16.15
C GLY A 61 2.33 36.46 -15.31
N PRO A 62 3.01 37.47 -14.74
CA PRO A 62 2.36 38.59 -14.04
C PRO A 62 1.31 39.35 -14.86
N CYS A 63 1.50 39.53 -16.18
CA CYS A 63 0.49 40.15 -17.06
C CYS A 63 -0.81 39.31 -17.09
N LYS A 64 -0.69 37.99 -17.23
CA LYS A 64 -1.83 37.07 -17.28
C LYS A 64 -2.60 37.02 -15.97
N MET A 65 -1.90 37.12 -14.84
CA MET A 65 -2.50 37.22 -13.51
C MET A 65 -3.37 38.48 -13.40
N MET A 66 -2.82 39.67 -13.72
CA MET A 66 -3.56 40.94 -13.69
C MET A 66 -4.85 40.89 -14.52
N ALA A 67 -4.77 40.41 -15.76
CA ALA A 67 -5.92 40.32 -16.65
C ALA A 67 -7.03 39.38 -16.11
N LYS A 68 -6.67 38.28 -15.44
CA LYS A 68 -7.63 37.27 -14.96
C LYS A 68 -8.19 37.53 -13.56
N THR A 69 -7.49 38.28 -12.71
CA THR A 69 -7.86 38.41 -11.28
C THR A 69 -7.88 39.85 -10.75
N VAL A 70 -7.69 40.86 -11.59
CA VAL A 70 -7.72 42.27 -11.18
C VAL A 70 -8.69 43.11 -11.99
N PHE A 71 -8.71 43.01 -13.32
CA PHE A 71 -9.65 43.79 -14.15
C PHE A 71 -11.07 43.21 -14.18
N THR A 72 -11.27 42.03 -13.60
CA THR A 72 -12.56 41.35 -13.42
C THR A 72 -13.14 41.56 -12.01
N LEU A 73 -12.87 42.71 -11.39
CA LEU A 73 -13.31 43.06 -10.03
C LEU A 73 -14.15 44.35 -10.08
N ASP A 74 -15.31 44.36 -9.43
CA ASP A 74 -16.29 45.44 -9.40
C ASP A 74 -15.71 46.82 -9.08
N SER A 75 -14.83 46.90 -8.07
CA SER A 75 -14.21 48.16 -7.65
C SER A 75 -13.30 48.74 -8.73
N VAL A 76 -12.62 47.89 -9.49
CA VAL A 76 -11.74 48.26 -10.59
C VAL A 76 -12.57 48.58 -11.84
N ALA A 77 -13.60 47.78 -12.08
CA ALA A 77 -14.59 47.91 -13.15
C ALA A 77 -15.27 49.28 -13.16
N ASP A 78 -16.06 49.56 -12.11
CA ASP A 78 -16.88 50.77 -12.05
C ASP A 78 -16.01 52.03 -12.06
N PHE A 79 -14.86 52.02 -11.36
CA PHE A 79 -13.95 53.17 -11.35
C PHE A 79 -13.34 53.46 -12.72
N VAL A 80 -12.76 52.46 -13.39
CA VAL A 80 -12.03 52.66 -14.65
C VAL A 80 -12.99 53.02 -15.77
N ASN A 81 -14.13 52.33 -15.87
CA ASN A 81 -15.15 52.55 -16.89
C ASN A 81 -15.81 53.93 -16.76
N GLN A 82 -16.03 54.41 -15.53
CA GLN A 82 -16.67 55.71 -15.31
C GLN A 82 -15.68 56.87 -15.54
N SER A 83 -14.42 56.71 -15.14
CA SER A 83 -13.44 57.82 -15.08
C SER A 83 -12.59 58.00 -16.34
N PHE A 84 -12.38 56.96 -17.14
CA PHE A 84 -11.46 56.97 -18.29
C PHE A 84 -12.10 56.42 -19.56
N ILE A 85 -11.39 56.56 -20.68
CA ILE A 85 -11.55 55.73 -21.87
C ILE A 85 -10.50 54.59 -21.78
N PRO A 86 -10.90 53.32 -21.54
CA PRO A 86 -9.95 52.24 -21.29
C PRO A 86 -9.51 51.54 -22.59
N LEU A 87 -8.20 51.40 -22.80
CA LEU A 87 -7.57 50.76 -23.96
C LEU A 87 -6.47 49.77 -23.52
N LYS A 88 -6.00 48.89 -24.43
CA LYS A 88 -5.04 47.82 -24.11
C LYS A 88 -4.21 47.40 -25.32
N LEU A 89 -2.88 47.28 -25.16
CA LEU A 89 -1.92 47.01 -26.26
C LEU A 89 -0.83 46.02 -25.81
N ASP A 90 -0.45 45.07 -26.67
CA ASP A 90 0.71 44.18 -26.46
C ASP A 90 1.97 44.88 -26.99
N MET A 91 3.07 44.86 -26.23
CA MET A 91 4.32 45.56 -26.53
C MET A 91 5.25 44.82 -27.50
N GLU A 92 4.88 43.63 -27.99
CA GLU A 92 5.67 42.84 -28.94
C GLU A 92 5.04 42.74 -30.34
N VAL A 93 3.79 43.19 -30.53
CA VAL A 93 3.05 43.12 -31.81
C VAL A 93 2.15 44.34 -32.07
N GLY A 94 1.74 44.53 -33.32
CA GLY A 94 0.93 45.69 -33.73
C GLY A 94 1.71 47.00 -33.60
N GLU A 95 1.07 48.05 -33.09
CA GLU A 95 1.71 49.36 -32.84
C GLU A 95 2.58 49.41 -31.55
N GLY A 96 2.52 48.37 -30.70
CA GLY A 96 3.12 48.37 -29.37
C GLY A 96 4.66 48.41 -29.26
N PRO A 97 5.46 47.74 -30.12
CA PRO A 97 6.93 47.70 -29.94
C PRO A 97 7.61 49.07 -29.94
N GLU A 98 7.17 49.99 -30.79
CA GLU A 98 7.73 51.34 -30.83
C GLU A 98 7.19 52.22 -29.69
N VAL A 99 5.99 51.96 -29.17
CA VAL A 99 5.51 52.54 -27.90
C VAL A 99 6.39 52.07 -26.73
N GLY A 100 6.73 50.78 -26.66
CA GLY A 100 7.55 50.19 -25.61
C GLY A 100 8.97 50.76 -25.54
N LYS A 101 9.62 50.97 -26.69
CA LYS A 101 10.93 51.66 -26.78
C LYS A 101 10.80 53.14 -26.41
N ARG A 102 9.86 53.86 -27.02
CA ARG A 102 9.65 55.31 -26.85
C ARG A 102 9.44 55.71 -25.39
N TYR A 103 8.88 54.82 -24.58
CA TYR A 103 8.63 55.05 -23.15
C TYR A 103 9.46 54.13 -22.22
N ALA A 104 10.61 53.63 -22.70
CA ALA A 104 11.67 52.96 -21.93
C ALA A 104 11.20 51.80 -21.03
N VAL A 105 10.61 50.76 -21.61
CA VAL A 105 10.15 49.56 -20.87
C VAL A 105 11.26 48.51 -20.75
N GLN A 106 11.76 48.26 -19.53
CA GLN A 106 12.76 47.21 -19.23
C GLN A 106 12.17 46.01 -18.43
N ALA A 107 10.89 46.06 -18.05
CA ALA A 107 10.18 44.98 -17.34
C ALA A 107 8.66 45.07 -17.54
N TYR A 108 7.95 43.95 -17.34
CA TYR A 108 6.53 43.78 -17.69
C TYR A 108 5.68 43.21 -16.52
N PRO A 109 4.37 43.53 -16.43
CA PRO A 109 3.62 44.54 -17.19
C PRO A 109 4.11 45.96 -16.90
N THR A 110 3.77 46.90 -17.79
CA THR A 110 3.86 48.34 -17.57
C THR A 110 2.47 48.96 -17.81
N TYR A 111 2.17 50.08 -17.16
CA TYR A 111 0.90 50.79 -17.32
C TYR A 111 1.14 52.26 -17.67
N LEU A 112 0.40 52.79 -18.65
CA LEU A 112 0.57 54.15 -19.20
C LEU A 112 -0.77 54.90 -19.22
N PHE A 113 -0.71 56.22 -19.10
CA PHE A 113 -1.88 57.11 -19.12
C PHE A 113 -1.59 58.37 -19.94
N LEU A 114 -2.54 58.73 -20.82
CA LEU A 114 -2.38 59.75 -21.86
C LEU A 114 -3.55 60.75 -21.88
N ASN A 115 -3.27 61.97 -22.36
CA ASN A 115 -4.28 62.97 -22.65
C ASN A 115 -4.76 62.92 -24.11
N GLY A 116 -5.76 63.72 -24.47
CA GLY A 116 -6.29 63.89 -25.84
C GLY A 116 -5.31 64.44 -26.90
N LYS A 117 -4.01 64.49 -26.59
CA LYS A 117 -2.88 64.82 -27.49
C LYS A 117 -1.80 63.73 -27.54
N GLY A 118 -1.90 62.67 -26.74
CA GLY A 118 -0.94 61.55 -26.73
C GLY A 118 0.31 61.75 -25.86
N GLU A 119 0.32 62.72 -24.94
CA GLU A 119 1.47 63.01 -24.06
C GLU A 119 1.50 62.04 -22.87
N LEU A 120 2.68 61.46 -22.54
CA LEU A 120 2.80 60.52 -21.40
C LEU A 120 2.78 61.26 -20.06
N ILE A 121 1.71 61.04 -19.30
CA ILE A 121 1.52 61.69 -17.99
C ILE A 121 2.19 60.90 -16.87
N TYR A 122 2.01 59.57 -16.81
CA TYR A 122 2.50 58.73 -15.71
C TYR A 122 2.76 57.27 -16.14
N LYS A 123 3.66 56.57 -15.41
CA LYS A 123 4.06 55.18 -15.65
C LYS A 123 4.40 54.43 -14.36
N PHE A 124 4.03 53.15 -14.29
CA PHE A 124 4.50 52.19 -13.27
C PHE A 124 4.59 50.75 -13.83
N VAL A 125 5.22 49.85 -13.07
CA VAL A 125 5.65 48.51 -13.53
C VAL A 125 5.29 47.41 -12.53
N GLY A 126 4.94 46.22 -13.02
CA GLY A 126 4.77 45.00 -12.24
C GLY A 126 3.32 44.60 -11.93
N GLY A 127 3.09 43.31 -11.70
CA GLY A 127 1.78 42.79 -11.27
C GLY A 127 1.48 43.08 -9.80
N MET A 128 0.21 43.31 -9.47
CA MET A 128 -0.26 43.75 -8.14
C MET A 128 -1.71 43.28 -7.85
N LYS A 129 -2.39 43.92 -6.88
CA LYS A 129 -3.81 43.67 -6.53
C LYS A 129 -4.67 44.89 -6.91
N GLY A 130 -5.98 44.67 -7.07
CA GLY A 130 -6.90 45.65 -7.68
C GLY A 130 -6.95 47.02 -7.01
N ASP A 131 -7.07 47.09 -5.69
CA ASP A 131 -7.20 48.39 -5.00
C ASP A 131 -5.91 49.23 -5.17
N ARG A 132 -4.75 48.58 -5.05
CA ARG A 132 -3.43 49.20 -5.32
C ARG A 132 -3.28 49.64 -6.78
N PHE A 133 -3.94 48.94 -7.70
CA PHE A 133 -3.96 49.32 -9.11
C PHE A 133 -4.82 50.58 -9.33
N ILE A 134 -6.02 50.64 -8.74
CA ILE A 134 -6.91 51.82 -8.76
C ILE A 134 -6.16 53.06 -8.25
N ASP A 135 -5.51 52.96 -7.09
CA ASP A 135 -4.76 54.07 -6.49
C ASP A 135 -3.61 54.52 -7.40
N SER A 136 -2.85 53.57 -7.96
CA SER A 136 -1.75 53.86 -8.88
C SER A 136 -2.23 54.48 -10.19
N ALA A 137 -3.44 54.15 -10.66
CA ALA A 137 -4.06 54.70 -11.86
C ALA A 137 -4.60 56.12 -11.64
N ARG A 138 -5.21 56.39 -10.48
CA ARG A 138 -5.87 57.68 -10.17
C ARG A 138 -4.92 58.88 -10.24
N VAL A 139 -3.65 58.68 -9.87
CA VAL A 139 -2.56 59.69 -9.95
C VAL A 139 -2.39 60.27 -11.36
N ALA A 140 -2.79 59.55 -12.43
CA ALA A 140 -2.72 60.08 -13.79
C ALA A 140 -3.73 61.19 -14.10
N LEU A 141 -4.77 61.37 -13.28
CA LEU A 141 -5.70 62.50 -13.36
C LEU A 141 -5.11 63.78 -12.73
N GLU A 142 -3.99 63.68 -12.00
CA GLU A 142 -3.36 64.80 -11.30
C GLU A 142 -2.34 65.53 -12.19
N PRO A 143 -2.49 66.85 -12.47
CA PRO A 143 -1.59 67.58 -13.38
C PRO A 143 -0.10 67.67 -12.96
N ALA A 144 0.23 67.31 -11.71
CA ALA A 144 1.49 67.63 -11.05
C ALA A 144 2.26 66.40 -10.49
N ASN A 145 2.16 65.23 -11.13
CA ASN A 145 2.76 64.01 -10.60
C ASN A 145 4.32 64.01 -10.57
N ARG A 146 4.89 63.26 -9.62
CA ARG A 146 6.32 63.27 -9.29
C ARG A 146 7.24 62.66 -10.37
N PHE A 147 6.77 61.72 -11.19
CA PHE A 147 7.61 61.05 -12.19
C PHE A 147 8.07 62.03 -13.28
N ARG A 148 7.16 62.87 -13.77
CA ARG A 148 7.47 63.88 -14.77
C ARG A 148 8.45 64.93 -14.24
N LEU A 149 8.14 65.52 -13.08
CA LEU A 149 8.93 66.61 -12.47
C LEU A 149 10.38 66.22 -12.12
N MET A 150 10.65 64.97 -11.71
CA MET A 150 12.02 64.54 -11.37
C MET A 150 12.93 64.34 -12.59
N ASN A 151 12.38 63.87 -13.72
CA ASN A 151 13.16 63.72 -14.95
C ASN A 151 13.46 65.07 -15.61
N GLU A 152 12.50 66.00 -15.59
CA GLU A 152 12.69 67.40 -16.00
C GLU A 152 13.80 68.08 -15.17
N ARG A 153 13.90 67.80 -13.85
CA ARG A 153 14.99 68.28 -12.99
C ARG A 153 16.36 67.68 -13.34
N TYR A 154 16.47 66.36 -13.54
CA TYR A 154 17.76 65.72 -13.86
C TYR A 154 18.36 66.29 -15.15
N ALA A 155 17.54 66.44 -16.21
CA ALA A 155 17.97 66.93 -17.52
C ALA A 155 18.44 68.41 -17.52
N SER A 156 18.15 69.18 -16.46
CA SER A 156 18.61 70.57 -16.30
C SER A 156 19.92 70.71 -15.49
N GLY A 157 20.54 69.60 -15.07
CA GLY A 157 21.90 69.60 -14.51
C GLY A 157 21.99 69.94 -13.01
N ASN A 158 20.90 69.79 -12.25
CA ASN A 158 20.84 70.13 -10.82
C ASN A 158 20.94 68.88 -9.94
N TYR A 159 22.07 68.73 -9.23
CA TYR A 159 22.50 67.47 -8.60
C TYR A 159 22.82 67.60 -7.09
N ASP A 160 21.90 68.15 -6.29
CA ASP A 160 22.07 68.21 -4.83
C ASP A 160 21.96 66.81 -4.16
N ASP A 161 22.52 66.67 -2.96
CA ASP A 161 22.71 65.37 -2.31
C ASP A 161 21.38 64.69 -1.89
N ALA A 162 20.34 65.46 -1.60
CA ALA A 162 19.02 64.90 -1.31
C ALA A 162 18.37 64.37 -2.60
N PHE A 163 18.42 65.16 -3.67
CA PHE A 163 17.96 64.74 -5.00
C PHE A 163 18.73 63.53 -5.53
N MET A 164 20.06 63.47 -5.40
CA MET A 164 20.85 62.35 -5.90
C MET A 164 20.49 61.01 -5.23
N ARG A 165 20.30 60.99 -3.89
CA ARG A 165 19.85 59.78 -3.19
C ARG A 165 18.47 59.32 -3.66
N ASP A 166 17.53 60.26 -3.80
CA ASP A 166 16.16 59.96 -4.28
C ASP A 166 16.13 59.57 -5.77
N PHE A 167 17.04 60.10 -6.59
CA PHE A 167 17.15 59.76 -8.01
C PHE A 167 17.78 58.37 -8.21
N ILE A 168 18.86 58.04 -7.48
CA ILE A 168 19.44 56.68 -7.44
C ILE A 168 18.37 55.65 -7.04
N ARG A 169 17.61 55.93 -5.97
CA ARG A 169 16.48 55.09 -5.52
C ARG A 169 15.36 55.02 -6.56
N LEU A 170 15.03 56.12 -7.25
CA LEU A 170 14.04 56.14 -8.33
C LEU A 170 14.47 55.24 -9.49
N LYS A 171 15.74 55.31 -9.91
CA LYS A 171 16.33 54.47 -10.98
C LYS A 171 16.29 52.99 -10.61
N PHE A 172 16.74 52.61 -9.41
CA PHE A 172 16.55 51.25 -8.90
C PHE A 172 15.07 50.81 -8.89
N LYS A 173 14.12 51.72 -8.60
CA LYS A 173 12.67 51.44 -8.51
C LYS A 173 11.98 51.31 -9.87
N VAL A 174 12.47 51.96 -10.93
CA VAL A 174 11.99 51.77 -12.31
C VAL A 174 12.82 50.75 -13.11
N SER A 175 13.73 50.05 -12.43
CA SER A 175 14.59 48.97 -12.94
C SER A 175 15.73 49.41 -13.88
N GLU A 176 16.28 50.60 -13.69
CA GLU A 176 17.45 51.12 -14.42
C GLU A 176 18.72 50.93 -13.57
N PHE A 177 19.28 49.71 -13.56
CA PHE A 177 20.22 49.26 -12.52
C PHE A 177 21.68 49.70 -12.68
N GLU A 178 22.25 49.70 -13.89
CA GLU A 178 23.70 49.91 -14.08
C GLU A 178 24.14 51.36 -13.78
N GLU A 179 23.33 52.33 -14.21
CA GLU A 179 23.50 53.77 -13.88
C GLU A 179 23.54 53.96 -12.35
N ALA A 180 22.67 53.27 -11.61
CA ALA A 180 22.45 53.49 -10.20
C ALA A 180 23.57 52.99 -9.26
N VAL A 181 24.37 51.98 -9.66
CA VAL A 181 25.54 51.54 -8.88
C VAL A 181 26.71 52.51 -9.02
N SER A 182 27.00 52.95 -10.25
CA SER A 182 28.11 53.89 -10.54
C SER A 182 27.94 55.23 -9.79
N LEU A 183 26.69 55.71 -9.67
CA LEU A 183 26.37 56.91 -8.93
C LEU A 183 26.56 56.75 -7.40
N ALA A 184 26.42 55.55 -6.84
CA ALA A 184 26.53 55.31 -5.40
C ALA A 184 27.98 55.34 -4.89
N ASP A 185 28.93 54.74 -5.62
CA ASP A 185 30.35 54.76 -5.24
C ASP A 185 30.96 56.17 -5.36
N GLN A 186 30.57 56.93 -6.38
CA GLN A 186 30.93 58.35 -6.51
C GLN A 186 30.41 59.17 -5.32
N TYR A 187 29.21 58.86 -4.84
CA TYR A 187 28.61 59.53 -3.69
C TYR A 187 29.28 59.17 -2.35
N PHE A 188 29.61 57.89 -2.09
CA PHE A 188 30.24 57.48 -0.82
C PHE A 188 31.57 58.19 -0.55
N ASN A 189 32.40 58.38 -1.57
CA ASN A 189 33.71 59.00 -1.43
C ASN A 189 33.66 60.52 -1.17
N LYS A 190 32.48 61.16 -1.32
CA LYS A 190 32.24 62.58 -1.01
C LYS A 190 32.08 62.85 0.49
N LEU A 191 31.62 61.87 1.27
CA LEU A 191 31.13 62.04 2.65
C LEU A 191 32.23 61.83 3.71
N SER A 192 32.15 62.55 4.84
CA SER A 192 33.04 62.38 6.00
C SER A 192 32.64 61.22 6.94
N PRO A 193 33.44 60.84 7.96
CA PRO A 193 33.20 59.66 8.79
C PRO A 193 31.85 59.65 9.53
N ASP A 194 31.47 60.77 10.14
CA ASP A 194 30.21 60.87 10.90
C ASP A 194 29.01 60.98 9.94
N GLU A 195 29.14 61.73 8.84
CA GLU A 195 28.10 61.85 7.81
C GLU A 195 27.73 60.51 7.16
N ARG A 196 28.67 59.56 7.08
CA ARG A 196 28.40 58.18 6.60
C ARG A 196 27.53 57.37 7.56
N ALA A 197 27.51 57.70 8.84
CA ALA A 197 26.67 57.02 9.84
C ALA A 197 25.25 57.61 9.93
N LEU A 198 24.98 58.73 9.27
CA LEU A 198 23.65 59.35 9.24
C LEU A 198 22.64 58.48 8.46
N PRO A 199 21.38 58.36 8.94
CA PRO A 199 20.41 57.40 8.44
C PRO A 199 20.04 57.57 6.96
N GLU A 200 20.03 58.80 6.42
CA GLU A 200 19.73 59.03 5.01
C GLU A 200 20.73 58.36 4.04
N ASN A 201 21.96 58.12 4.52
CA ASN A 201 23.07 57.54 3.75
C ASN A 201 23.18 56.01 3.91
N TRP A 202 22.30 55.37 4.70
CA TRP A 202 22.30 53.92 4.97
C TRP A 202 22.27 53.04 3.69
N MET A 203 21.76 53.57 2.58
CA MET A 203 21.76 52.91 1.26
C MET A 203 23.13 52.37 0.84
N LEU A 204 24.20 53.05 1.26
CA LEU A 204 25.60 52.73 0.95
C LEU A 204 26.15 51.49 1.68
N PHE A 205 25.38 50.91 2.60
CA PHE A 205 25.70 49.65 3.30
C PHE A 205 24.82 48.48 2.83
N GLY A 206 23.93 48.73 1.85
CA GLY A 206 23.07 47.75 1.19
C GLY A 206 21.65 47.67 1.79
N GLU A 207 20.87 48.75 1.65
CA GLU A 207 19.50 48.85 2.19
C GLU A 207 18.45 47.91 1.55
N SER A 208 18.76 47.28 0.41
CA SER A 208 17.82 46.44 -0.33
C SER A 208 18.53 45.26 -1.02
N SER A 209 17.76 44.27 -1.48
CA SER A 209 18.30 43.15 -2.27
C SER A 209 19.04 43.62 -3.54
N PHE A 210 18.58 44.70 -4.18
CA PHE A 210 19.20 45.25 -5.39
C PHE A 210 20.46 46.07 -5.09
N SER A 211 20.47 46.86 -4.02
CA SER A 211 21.64 47.67 -3.59
C SER A 211 22.65 46.90 -2.72
N SER A 212 22.34 45.66 -2.30
CA SER A 212 23.22 44.78 -1.51
C SER A 212 24.64 44.59 -2.06
N ARG A 213 24.81 44.74 -3.39
CA ARG A 213 26.06 44.59 -4.13
C ARG A 213 27.19 45.55 -3.69
N ILE A 214 26.87 46.62 -2.96
CA ILE A 214 27.81 47.65 -2.51
C ILE A 214 28.67 47.17 -1.30
N ALA A 215 28.19 46.22 -0.50
CA ALA A 215 28.88 45.78 0.72
C ALA A 215 28.96 44.24 0.85
N TYR A 216 30.17 43.74 0.58
CA TYR A 216 30.57 42.32 0.57
C TYR A 216 31.69 42.03 1.60
N SER A 217 32.05 40.76 1.80
CA SER A 217 33.03 40.33 2.80
C SER A 217 34.39 41.03 2.65
N ASN A 218 34.85 41.69 3.72
CA ASN A 218 36.06 42.52 3.79
C ASN A 218 36.01 43.84 2.95
N SER A 219 34.82 44.29 2.51
CA SER A 219 34.70 45.61 1.86
C SER A 219 34.83 46.77 2.87
N ARG A 220 35.31 47.93 2.38
CA ARG A 220 35.55 49.14 3.18
C ARG A 220 34.33 49.55 4.01
N ASN A 221 33.15 49.55 3.39
CA ASN A 221 31.89 49.98 4.01
C ASN A 221 31.48 49.01 5.14
N LEU A 222 31.73 47.71 4.95
CA LEU A 222 31.34 46.66 5.89
C LEU A 222 32.26 46.59 7.12
N ASN A 223 33.57 46.77 6.96
CA ASN A 223 34.51 46.77 8.09
C ASN A 223 34.25 47.98 9.02
N TYR A 224 34.01 49.16 8.44
CA TYR A 224 33.66 50.38 9.19
C TYR A 224 32.40 50.19 10.04
N LEU A 225 31.36 49.56 9.47
CA LEU A 225 30.10 49.27 10.16
C LEU A 225 30.27 48.39 11.41
N VAL A 226 31.16 47.39 11.38
CA VAL A 226 31.37 46.46 12.49
C VAL A 226 32.25 47.06 13.59
N GLU A 227 33.26 47.86 13.24
CA GLU A 227 34.18 48.45 14.22
C GLU A 227 33.61 49.72 14.88
N HIS A 228 32.75 50.45 14.17
CA HIS A 228 32.08 51.68 14.66
C HIS A 228 30.56 51.52 14.88
N TRP A 229 30.07 50.29 15.06
CA TRP A 229 28.63 49.97 15.18
C TRP A 229 27.86 50.85 16.18
N ALA A 230 28.51 51.27 17.26
CA ALA A 230 27.92 52.13 18.29
C ALA A 230 27.58 53.57 17.81
N TYR A 231 28.13 54.04 16.69
CA TYR A 231 27.74 55.31 16.06
C TYR A 231 26.48 55.19 15.21
N PHE A 232 26.21 53.99 14.67
CA PHE A 232 24.99 53.69 13.92
C PHE A 232 23.81 53.39 14.85
N LYS A 233 24.08 52.89 16.07
CA LYS A 233 23.09 52.57 17.10
C LYS A 233 22.24 53.79 17.45
N GLY A 234 20.93 53.68 17.29
CA GLY A 234 19.98 54.79 17.50
C GLY A 234 20.04 55.93 16.46
N GLN A 235 20.89 55.85 15.44
CA GLN A 235 20.82 56.69 14.24
C GLN A 235 20.05 55.97 13.12
N VAL A 236 20.37 54.70 12.88
CA VAL A 236 19.56 53.75 12.09
C VAL A 236 18.84 52.77 13.02
N ASP A 237 17.85 52.06 12.50
CA ASP A 237 17.15 51.02 13.25
C ASP A 237 18.10 49.90 13.71
N ASP A 238 18.12 49.63 15.01
CA ASP A 238 18.99 48.65 15.65
C ASP A 238 18.79 47.24 15.09
N SER A 239 17.57 46.86 14.65
CA SER A 239 17.32 45.52 14.08
C SER A 239 17.91 45.38 12.66
N LEU A 240 17.84 46.44 11.84
CA LEU A 240 18.52 46.48 10.54
C LEU A 240 20.04 46.47 10.71
N LEU A 241 20.56 47.20 11.70
CA LEU A 241 21.98 47.25 12.05
C LEU A 241 22.50 45.87 12.48
N TYR A 242 21.91 45.26 13.51
CA TYR A 242 22.35 43.95 14.01
C TYR A 242 22.08 42.82 13.01
N GLY A 243 20.98 42.89 12.25
CA GLY A 243 20.70 41.94 11.16
C GLY A 243 21.80 41.96 10.10
N ARG A 244 22.19 43.15 9.62
CA ARG A 244 23.26 43.32 8.63
C ARG A 244 24.64 42.87 9.15
N ILE A 245 24.92 43.07 10.44
CA ILE A 245 26.13 42.57 11.11
C ILE A 245 26.10 41.04 11.28
N SER A 246 24.93 40.45 11.56
CA SER A 246 24.76 39.00 11.70
C SER A 246 24.94 38.27 10.35
N ASP A 247 24.25 38.72 9.30
CA ASP A 247 24.35 38.17 7.93
C ASP A 247 25.81 38.11 7.44
N ASN A 248 26.65 39.08 7.83
CA ASN A 248 28.08 39.09 7.51
C ASN A 248 28.81 37.87 8.10
N PHE A 249 28.63 37.56 9.39
CA PHE A 249 29.29 36.40 10.02
C PHE A 249 28.75 35.07 9.49
N VAL A 250 27.47 34.99 9.13
CA VAL A 250 26.91 33.82 8.42
C VAL A 250 27.53 33.67 7.03
N GLN A 251 27.71 34.76 6.28
CA GLN A 251 28.34 34.74 4.95
C GLN A 251 29.84 34.43 5.01
N ILE A 252 30.56 34.88 6.04
CA ILE A 252 31.96 34.49 6.31
C ILE A 252 32.04 32.98 6.57
N THR A 253 31.09 32.43 7.35
CA THR A 253 31.01 30.99 7.64
C THR A 253 30.77 30.18 6.36
N ALA A 254 29.77 30.55 5.57
CA ALA A 254 29.49 29.93 4.27
C ALA A 254 30.70 30.03 3.31
N ASN A 255 31.34 31.20 3.25
CA ASN A 255 32.56 31.41 2.45
C ASN A 255 33.78 30.64 2.97
N THR A 256 33.78 30.21 4.24
CA THR A 256 34.79 29.31 4.79
C THR A 256 34.56 27.88 4.29
N PHE A 257 33.30 27.42 4.29
CA PHE A 257 32.93 26.10 3.77
C PHE A 257 33.13 25.98 2.26
N ASN A 258 32.76 27.01 1.48
CA ASN A 258 32.95 27.05 0.02
C ASN A 258 34.36 27.50 -0.42
N GLY A 259 35.28 27.73 0.53
CA GLY A 259 36.68 28.05 0.30
C GLY A 259 36.97 29.43 -0.31
N ARG A 260 35.97 30.29 -0.57
CA ARG A 260 36.21 31.69 -1.00
C ARG A 260 37.00 32.48 0.05
N TYR A 261 36.64 32.35 1.32
CA TYR A 261 37.29 33.06 2.43
C TYR A 261 38.81 32.85 2.44
N PHE A 262 39.27 31.61 2.24
CA PHE A 262 40.70 31.27 2.20
C PHE A 262 41.41 31.76 0.94
N ARG A 263 40.72 31.90 -0.19
CA ARG A 263 41.30 32.48 -1.42
C ARG A 263 41.55 33.98 -1.27
N ASP A 264 40.61 34.67 -0.65
CA ASP A 264 40.64 36.13 -0.54
C ASP A 264 41.47 36.63 0.65
N ASN A 265 41.72 35.78 1.67
CA ASN A 265 42.36 36.18 2.94
C ASN A 265 43.43 35.20 3.49
N GLY A 266 43.62 34.00 2.91
CA GLY A 266 44.50 32.95 3.44
C GLY A 266 43.86 32.07 4.53
N ARG A 267 44.56 31.01 4.98
CA ARG A 267 44.09 30.07 6.03
C ARG A 267 44.79 30.30 7.36
N ASN A 268 44.24 31.18 8.18
CA ASN A 268 44.67 31.42 9.56
C ASN A 268 43.56 31.07 10.56
N CYS A 269 43.69 29.94 11.26
CA CYS A 269 42.61 29.45 12.13
C CYS A 269 42.46 30.20 13.47
N ALA A 270 43.37 31.13 13.79
CA ALA A 270 43.23 32.01 14.95
C ALA A 270 42.23 33.15 14.72
N ASP A 271 41.94 33.52 13.46
CA ASP A 271 41.00 34.61 13.15
C ASP A 271 39.57 34.31 13.64
N PHE A 272 39.17 33.03 13.68
CA PHE A 272 37.89 32.62 14.24
C PHE A 272 37.77 32.91 15.75
N ASP A 273 38.86 32.81 16.53
CA ASP A 273 38.86 33.25 17.94
C ASP A 273 38.74 34.77 18.05
N ALA A 274 39.41 35.52 17.17
CA ALA A 274 39.29 36.97 17.11
C ALA A 274 37.88 37.43 16.69
N PHE A 275 37.23 36.75 15.74
CA PHE A 275 35.84 36.97 15.38
C PHE A 275 34.90 36.65 16.55
N LYS A 276 35.13 35.57 17.31
CA LYS A 276 34.36 35.28 18.54
C LYS A 276 34.53 36.38 19.59
N ILE A 277 35.71 37.00 19.71
CA ILE A 277 35.92 38.16 20.59
C ILE A 277 35.15 39.39 20.07
N ARG A 278 35.17 39.67 18.75
CA ARG A 278 34.37 40.75 18.13
C ARG A 278 32.86 40.55 18.35
N ILE A 279 32.34 39.35 18.06
CA ILE A 279 30.95 38.94 18.27
C ILE A 279 30.53 39.09 19.75
N LYS A 280 31.42 38.80 20.70
CA LYS A 280 31.16 39.02 22.14
C LYS A 280 31.13 40.50 22.55
N ARG A 281 31.86 41.38 21.87
CA ARG A 281 31.90 42.84 22.13
C ARG A 281 30.71 43.61 21.58
N VAL A 282 29.97 43.07 20.60
CA VAL A 282 28.74 43.70 20.09
C VAL A 282 27.57 43.34 21.01
N GLU A 283 27.18 44.28 21.87
CA GLU A 283 26.13 44.08 22.87
C GLU A 283 24.74 44.41 22.29
N GLY A 284 23.86 43.41 22.29
CA GLY A 284 22.53 43.44 21.66
C GLY A 284 22.40 42.57 20.40
N LEU A 285 23.49 41.97 19.91
CA LEU A 285 23.48 41.16 18.70
C LEU A 285 22.56 39.92 18.81
N VAL A 286 21.64 39.77 17.85
CA VAL A 286 20.69 38.66 17.72
C VAL A 286 21.42 37.35 17.40
N ASP A 287 20.89 36.20 17.85
CA ASP A 287 21.44 34.84 17.65
C ASP A 287 22.91 34.65 18.05
N ARG A 288 23.47 35.55 18.88
CA ARG A 288 24.88 35.56 19.28
C ARG A 288 25.45 34.19 19.72
N PRO A 289 24.73 33.31 20.46
CA PRO A 289 25.23 31.96 20.78
C PRO A 289 25.44 31.09 19.54
N ALA A 290 24.48 31.06 18.61
CA ALA A 290 24.58 30.26 17.37
C ALA A 290 25.70 30.78 16.46
N LEU A 291 25.89 32.11 16.38
CA LEU A 291 27.03 32.70 15.65
C LEU A 291 28.38 32.28 16.27
N LEU A 292 28.48 32.18 17.60
CA LEU A 292 29.69 31.70 18.26
C LEU A 292 29.96 30.21 18.00
N VAL A 293 28.92 29.37 17.94
CA VAL A 293 29.02 27.95 17.55
C VAL A 293 29.42 27.79 16.07
N LEU A 294 28.84 28.60 15.17
CA LEU A 294 29.25 28.61 13.76
C LEU A 294 30.73 28.99 13.56
N MET A 295 31.26 29.90 14.38
CA MET A 295 32.71 30.18 14.40
C MET A 295 33.54 29.00 14.92
N ASP A 296 33.05 28.22 15.89
CA ASP A 296 33.73 27.01 16.36
C ASP A 296 33.71 25.88 15.31
N VAL A 297 32.58 25.70 14.61
CA VAL A 297 32.50 24.78 13.45
C VAL A 297 33.45 25.23 12.33
N ALA A 298 33.47 26.53 11.99
CA ALA A 298 34.41 27.09 11.01
C ALA A 298 35.88 26.92 11.42
N LYS A 299 36.18 26.98 12.72
CA LYS A 299 37.51 26.71 13.27
C LYS A 299 37.89 25.23 13.18
N ALA A 300 36.99 24.31 13.54
CA ALA A 300 37.16 22.86 13.38
C ALA A 300 37.42 22.49 11.90
N VAL A 301 36.63 23.06 10.99
CA VAL A 301 36.83 23.05 9.52
C VAL A 301 38.22 23.55 9.11
N CYS A 302 38.68 24.66 9.69
CA CYS A 302 39.98 25.26 9.37
C CYS A 302 41.17 24.38 9.78
N VAL A 303 41.10 23.71 10.94
CA VAL A 303 42.09 22.68 11.36
C VAL A 303 41.79 21.31 10.75
N SER A 304 40.67 21.18 10.04
CA SER A 304 40.21 20.00 9.30
C SER A 304 39.87 18.77 10.17
N ASP A 305 39.39 19.04 11.39
CA ASP A 305 38.69 18.05 12.22
C ASP A 305 37.21 17.99 11.82
N THR A 306 36.93 17.18 10.80
CA THR A 306 35.56 16.96 10.32
C THR A 306 34.70 16.18 11.32
N ALA A 307 35.27 15.35 12.20
CA ALA A 307 34.49 14.58 13.16
C ALA A 307 33.87 15.51 14.23
N LEU A 308 34.67 16.41 14.79
CA LEU A 308 34.19 17.43 15.73
C LEU A 308 33.22 18.42 15.06
N ALA A 309 33.51 18.85 13.82
CA ALA A 309 32.61 19.73 13.07
C ALA A 309 31.23 19.09 12.82
N LEU A 310 31.19 17.80 12.46
CA LEU A 310 29.95 17.05 12.27
C LEU A 310 29.18 16.84 13.56
N GLN A 311 29.86 16.52 14.67
CA GLN A 311 29.22 16.40 15.98
C GLN A 311 28.57 17.72 16.39
N LEU A 312 29.32 18.83 16.39
CA LEU A 312 28.82 20.15 16.78
C LEU A 312 27.61 20.60 15.96
N LEU A 313 27.56 20.26 14.67
CA LEU A 313 26.37 20.51 13.85
C LEU A 313 25.21 19.56 14.16
N THR A 314 25.48 18.27 14.39
CA THR A 314 24.44 17.29 14.76
C THR A 314 23.75 17.68 16.07
N ASP A 315 24.52 18.17 17.03
CA ASP A 315 24.06 18.56 18.36
C ASP A 315 23.30 19.91 18.36
N HIS A 316 23.68 20.87 17.50
CA HIS A 316 23.15 22.26 17.56
C HIS A 316 22.35 22.77 16.33
N VAL A 317 22.25 22.02 15.23
CA VAL A 317 21.56 22.51 14.00
C VAL A 317 20.11 22.97 14.23
N SER A 318 19.42 22.35 15.18
CA SER A 318 18.04 22.67 15.56
C SER A 318 17.88 24.04 16.22
N ASP A 319 18.94 24.55 16.88
CA ASP A 319 18.95 25.84 17.57
C ASP A 319 19.23 27.02 16.62
N PHE A 320 19.64 26.73 15.38
CA PHE A 320 19.99 27.75 14.40
C PHE A 320 18.73 28.32 13.73
N SER A 321 18.59 29.64 13.70
CA SER A 321 17.54 30.31 12.93
C SER A 321 17.66 30.03 11.43
N ALA A 322 16.55 30.20 10.69
CA ALA A 322 16.52 30.00 9.24
C ALA A 322 17.41 30.96 8.43
N ALA A 323 17.98 31.99 9.07
CA ALA A 323 19.07 32.80 8.51
C ALA A 323 20.41 32.06 8.65
N ASN A 324 20.77 31.66 9.88
CA ASN A 324 22.03 30.99 10.20
C ASN A 324 22.18 29.63 9.49
N GLN A 325 21.08 28.87 9.36
CA GLN A 325 21.06 27.59 8.65
C GLN A 325 21.39 27.70 7.15
N LYS A 326 21.35 28.89 6.53
CA LYS A 326 21.73 29.06 5.11
C LYS A 326 23.18 28.67 4.84
N ALA A 327 24.09 28.81 5.80
CA ALA A 327 25.48 28.38 5.64
C ALA A 327 25.62 26.86 5.44
N LEU A 328 24.61 26.06 5.83
CA LEU A 328 24.66 24.60 5.72
C LEU A 328 24.54 24.12 4.27
N PHE A 329 23.94 24.89 3.36
CA PHE A 329 24.01 24.60 1.92
C PHE A 329 25.46 24.48 1.45
N ASP A 330 26.34 25.38 1.92
CA ASP A 330 27.75 25.38 1.54
C ASP A 330 28.57 24.35 2.33
N PHE A 331 28.17 24.02 3.56
CA PHE A 331 28.79 22.95 4.35
C PHE A 331 28.63 21.59 3.66
N PHE A 332 27.42 21.26 3.23
CA PHE A 332 27.11 20.02 2.51
C PHE A 332 27.48 20.06 1.02
N GLY A 333 27.38 21.24 0.39
CA GLY A 333 27.66 21.39 -1.04
C GLY A 333 29.14 21.53 -1.39
N PHE A 334 29.99 21.98 -0.46
CA PHE A 334 31.41 22.29 -0.75
C PHE A 334 32.43 21.86 0.32
N TYR A 335 32.08 21.78 1.61
CA TYR A 335 33.06 21.39 2.64
C TYR A 335 33.17 19.86 2.80
N LEU A 336 32.05 19.18 3.04
CA LEU A 336 32.05 17.72 3.09
C LEU A 336 32.27 17.14 1.69
N ASN A 337 33.11 16.12 1.59
CA ASN A 337 33.20 15.33 0.36
C ASN A 337 32.08 14.27 0.30
N ALA A 338 31.88 13.70 -0.90
CA ALA A 338 30.77 12.79 -1.19
C ALA A 338 30.73 11.51 -0.32
N ASP A 339 31.88 11.06 0.20
CA ASP A 339 31.96 9.86 1.04
C ASP A 339 31.61 10.17 2.50
N GLN A 340 32.10 11.28 3.03
CA GLN A 340 31.80 11.73 4.40
C GLN A 340 30.30 11.98 4.61
N ILE A 341 29.62 12.55 3.60
CA ILE A 341 28.17 12.77 3.57
C ILE A 341 27.36 11.50 3.83
N ARG A 342 27.89 10.31 3.48
CA ARG A 342 27.17 9.02 3.51
C ARG A 342 27.36 8.24 4.81
N THR A 343 28.17 8.73 5.75
CA THR A 343 28.37 8.06 7.04
C THR A 343 27.14 8.19 7.94
N HIS A 344 26.88 7.20 8.81
CA HIS A 344 25.69 7.17 9.69
C HIS A 344 25.50 8.44 10.53
N VAL A 345 26.60 9.06 10.98
CA VAL A 345 26.55 10.31 11.76
C VAL A 345 26.01 11.46 10.90
N VAL A 346 26.46 11.56 9.65
CA VAL A 346 25.97 12.60 8.72
C VAL A 346 24.57 12.30 8.23
N TYR A 347 24.22 11.02 8.02
CA TYR A 347 22.84 10.60 7.72
C TYR A 347 21.86 11.11 8.78
N GLU A 348 22.18 10.99 10.07
CA GLU A 348 21.35 11.50 11.17
C GLU A 348 21.36 13.04 11.30
N LEU A 349 22.47 13.72 10.96
CA LEU A 349 22.47 15.19 10.84
C LEU A 349 21.49 15.66 9.74
N MET A 350 21.54 15.02 8.57
CA MET A 350 20.65 15.34 7.45
C MET A 350 19.20 14.99 7.78
N ARG A 351 18.96 13.88 8.51
CA ARG A 351 17.67 13.52 9.12
C ARG A 351 17.14 14.59 10.07
N ARG A 352 18.04 15.16 10.89
CA ARG A 352 17.82 16.41 11.65
C ARG A 352 17.13 17.47 10.78
N ILE A 353 17.82 17.85 9.71
CA ILE A 353 17.45 19.00 8.87
C ILE A 353 16.16 18.74 8.05
N VAL A 354 15.93 17.53 7.54
CA VAL A 354 14.70 17.20 6.79
C VAL A 354 13.44 17.33 7.62
N LEU A 355 13.52 16.94 8.91
CA LEU A 355 12.36 16.92 9.79
C LEU A 355 12.09 18.27 10.45
N CYS A 356 13.13 19.09 10.69
CA CYS A 356 12.99 20.34 11.45
C CYS A 356 12.86 21.61 10.59
N ASN A 357 13.32 21.61 9.33
CA ASN A 357 13.55 22.85 8.59
C ASN A 357 12.31 23.33 7.80
N ARG A 358 12.19 24.65 7.63
CA ARG A 358 11.10 25.32 6.88
C ARG A 358 11.55 25.97 5.57
N ASN A 359 12.85 25.94 5.26
CA ASN A 359 13.35 26.30 3.94
C ASN A 359 13.16 25.07 3.01
N PRO A 360 12.18 25.07 2.09
CA PRO A 360 11.84 23.88 1.31
C PRO A 360 12.99 23.42 0.40
N ASN A 361 13.92 24.32 0.07
CA ASN A 361 15.09 24.00 -0.74
C ASN A 361 16.18 23.30 0.10
N LEU A 362 16.31 23.61 1.40
CA LEU A 362 17.25 22.93 2.28
C LEU A 362 16.68 21.59 2.77
N VAL A 363 15.37 21.55 3.05
CA VAL A 363 14.64 20.28 3.26
C VAL A 363 14.79 19.40 2.02
N GLY A 364 14.50 19.90 0.83
CA GLY A 364 14.67 19.16 -0.43
C GLY A 364 16.09 18.66 -0.66
N LEU A 365 17.11 19.48 -0.37
CA LEU A 365 18.52 19.09 -0.49
C LEU A 365 18.93 18.03 0.53
N MET A 366 18.44 18.09 1.77
CA MET A 366 18.76 17.06 2.77
C MET A 366 17.93 15.79 2.58
N LYS A 367 16.70 15.89 2.04
CA LYS A 367 15.92 14.73 1.57
C LYS A 367 16.69 14.02 0.46
N TYR A 368 17.28 14.79 -0.46
CA TYR A 368 18.16 14.32 -1.52
C TYR A 368 19.47 13.67 -1.02
N TYR A 369 20.01 14.06 0.14
CA TYR A 369 21.22 13.43 0.71
C TYR A 369 20.96 12.26 1.68
N MET A 370 19.83 12.23 2.41
CA MET A 370 19.40 11.05 3.19
C MET A 370 18.71 9.97 2.37
N ASN A 371 18.23 10.33 1.18
CA ASN A 371 17.13 9.70 0.44
C ASN A 371 15.69 9.94 0.96
N ASP A 372 15.48 10.44 2.19
CA ASP A 372 14.33 11.25 2.71
C ASP A 372 13.90 11.10 4.22
N ALA A 373 13.50 10.81 5.49
CA ALA A 373 12.92 9.67 6.26
C ALA A 373 13.71 8.35 6.10
N ASP A 374 13.04 7.30 5.61
CA ASP A 374 13.52 6.57 4.44
C ASP A 374 12.29 6.23 3.58
N PRO A 375 12.10 6.80 2.37
CA PRO A 375 10.92 6.50 1.58
C PRO A 375 10.96 5.06 1.07
N ASN A 376 12.15 4.44 1.02
CA ASN A 376 12.35 3.06 0.58
C ASN A 376 11.71 2.03 1.54
N VAL A 377 11.54 2.39 2.81
CA VAL A 377 10.82 1.59 3.81
C VAL A 377 9.34 1.39 3.46
N GLU A 378 8.67 2.42 2.94
CA GLU A 378 7.28 2.33 2.51
C GLU A 378 7.15 2.06 1.00
N ARG A 379 8.17 2.37 0.20
CA ARG A 379 8.26 2.13 -1.26
C ARG A 379 7.85 0.72 -1.65
N TYR A 380 8.31 -0.29 -0.89
CA TYR A 380 7.97 -1.70 -1.12
C TYR A 380 6.95 -2.27 -0.12
N ASP A 381 6.17 -1.40 0.54
CA ASP A 381 4.91 -1.80 1.18
C ASP A 381 3.86 -2.08 0.09
N VAL A 382 2.97 -3.03 0.37
CA VAL A 382 2.01 -3.59 -0.59
C VAL A 382 1.18 -2.52 -1.32
N PRO A 383 0.61 -1.48 -0.67
CA PRO A 383 -0.16 -0.44 -1.36
C PRO A 383 0.65 0.40 -2.34
N ASN A 384 1.96 0.58 -2.10
CA ASN A 384 2.85 1.35 -2.96
C ASN A 384 3.34 0.52 -4.15
N LEU A 385 3.32 -0.82 -4.05
CA LEU A 385 3.60 -1.76 -5.13
C LEU A 385 2.39 -2.08 -6.01
N GLU A 386 1.17 -2.07 -5.45
CA GLU A 386 -0.06 -2.48 -6.13
C GLU A 386 -0.27 -1.78 -7.49
N ASN A 387 -0.16 -0.45 -7.52
CA ASN A 387 -0.28 0.33 -8.76
C ASN A 387 0.92 0.21 -9.73
N LYS A 388 2.00 -0.48 -9.35
CA LYS A 388 3.19 -0.70 -10.20
C LYS A 388 3.13 -2.01 -11.01
N ILE A 389 2.09 -2.81 -10.81
CA ILE A 389 1.95 -4.11 -11.45
C ILE A 389 0.53 -4.34 -11.97
N GLY A 390 0.43 -5.06 -13.09
CA GLY A 390 -0.85 -5.52 -13.64
C GLY A 390 -1.25 -6.91 -13.14
N SER A 391 -2.15 -7.56 -13.87
CA SER A 391 -2.49 -8.97 -13.67
C SER A 391 -1.26 -9.87 -13.89
N THR A 392 -0.81 -10.56 -12.84
CA THR A 392 0.28 -11.54 -12.92
C THR A 392 -0.19 -12.94 -13.37
N THR A 393 -1.49 -13.20 -13.29
CA THR A 393 -2.18 -14.43 -13.69
C THR A 393 -3.57 -14.09 -14.21
N ILE A 394 -4.20 -15.03 -14.93
CA ILE A 394 -5.59 -14.94 -15.39
C ILE A 394 -6.41 -16.14 -14.94
N ILE A 395 -7.71 -15.91 -14.74
CA ILE A 395 -8.73 -16.95 -14.62
C ILE A 395 -9.48 -16.99 -15.95
N PRO A 396 -9.32 -18.06 -16.76
CA PRO A 396 -9.93 -18.15 -18.08
C PRO A 396 -11.36 -18.72 -18.02
N PHE A 397 -12.28 -18.03 -18.67
CA PHE A 397 -13.62 -18.51 -18.98
C PHE A 397 -13.63 -19.06 -20.40
N PHE A 398 -13.71 -20.38 -20.56
CA PHE A 398 -13.57 -21.03 -21.87
C PHE A 398 -14.86 -21.03 -22.69
N HIS A 399 -14.75 -20.94 -24.01
CA HIS A 399 -15.80 -21.37 -24.91
C HIS A 399 -15.92 -22.92 -24.84
N PRO A 400 -17.14 -23.51 -24.79
CA PRO A 400 -17.31 -24.95 -24.60
C PRO A 400 -16.53 -25.84 -25.58
N GLU A 401 -16.58 -25.52 -26.88
CA GLU A 401 -16.03 -26.40 -27.95
C GLU A 401 -14.91 -25.79 -28.80
N LYS A 402 -14.46 -24.55 -28.51
CA LYS A 402 -13.47 -23.82 -29.34
C LYS A 402 -12.21 -23.54 -28.52
N GLN A 403 -11.07 -23.36 -29.21
CA GLN A 403 -9.83 -22.84 -28.62
C GLN A 403 -9.92 -21.32 -28.37
N VAL A 404 -10.91 -20.92 -27.57
CA VAL A 404 -11.23 -19.54 -27.21
C VAL A 404 -11.43 -19.46 -25.70
N CYS A 405 -10.87 -18.43 -25.06
CA CYS A 405 -11.18 -18.09 -23.67
C CYS A 405 -11.19 -16.58 -23.42
N TYR A 406 -11.96 -16.18 -22.42
CA TYR A 406 -12.15 -14.80 -21.98
C TYR A 406 -11.54 -14.62 -20.59
N PHE A 407 -10.90 -13.49 -20.30
CA PHE A 407 -10.28 -13.25 -18.99
C PHE A 407 -10.19 -11.75 -18.65
N GLY A 408 -10.19 -11.44 -17.36
CA GLY A 408 -9.92 -10.09 -16.86
C GLY A 408 -8.42 -9.79 -16.89
N TRP A 409 -8.07 -8.55 -17.24
CA TRP A 409 -6.70 -8.08 -17.36
C TRP A 409 -6.57 -6.63 -16.89
N THR A 410 -5.72 -6.41 -15.89
CA THR A 410 -5.33 -5.09 -15.40
C THR A 410 -3.91 -4.78 -15.85
N GLU A 411 -3.69 -3.56 -16.33
CA GLU A 411 -2.38 -3.00 -16.67
C GLU A 411 -1.84 -2.18 -15.47
N PRO A 412 -0.51 -2.00 -15.32
CA PRO A 412 0.05 -1.10 -14.32
C PRO A 412 -0.60 0.29 -14.36
N GLY A 413 -0.85 0.90 -13.20
CA GLY A 413 -1.72 2.07 -13.08
C GLY A 413 -3.23 1.78 -13.06
N GLY A 414 -3.65 0.51 -12.98
CA GLY A 414 -5.03 0.10 -12.65
C GLY A 414 -6.02 0.03 -13.82
N LYS A 415 -5.62 0.43 -15.03
CA LYS A 415 -6.47 0.33 -16.24
C LYS A 415 -6.87 -1.13 -16.47
N SER A 416 -8.18 -1.41 -16.42
CA SER A 416 -8.72 -2.78 -16.41
C SER A 416 -9.66 -3.05 -17.58
N GLU A 417 -9.42 -4.18 -18.25
CA GLU A 417 -10.12 -4.66 -19.45
C GLU A 417 -10.43 -6.16 -19.32
N PHE A 418 -11.34 -6.64 -20.16
CA PHE A 418 -11.59 -8.05 -20.42
C PHE A 418 -11.07 -8.30 -21.83
N LYS A 419 -10.29 -9.36 -21.99
CA LYS A 419 -9.64 -9.73 -23.24
C LYS A 419 -10.09 -11.13 -23.62
N SER A 420 -10.28 -11.37 -24.92
CA SER A 420 -10.46 -12.71 -25.47
C SER A 420 -9.15 -13.16 -26.08
N TYR A 421 -8.79 -14.42 -25.88
CA TYR A 421 -7.74 -15.12 -26.60
C TYR A 421 -8.37 -16.19 -27.49
N GLU A 422 -7.91 -16.26 -28.73
CA GLU A 422 -8.33 -17.24 -29.73
C GLU A 422 -7.10 -17.81 -30.44
N ALA A 423 -6.93 -19.13 -30.40
CA ALA A 423 -5.73 -19.77 -30.96
C ALA A 423 -5.54 -19.45 -32.45
N GLY A 424 -4.34 -19.01 -32.82
CA GLY A 424 -4.01 -18.55 -34.18
C GLY A 424 -4.50 -17.14 -34.54
N LYS A 425 -5.26 -16.46 -33.67
CA LYS A 425 -5.62 -15.03 -33.79
C LYS A 425 -5.06 -14.16 -32.66
N GLY A 426 -4.56 -14.77 -31.58
CA GLY A 426 -3.97 -14.08 -30.44
C GLY A 426 -5.01 -13.46 -29.50
N THR A 427 -4.58 -12.44 -28.75
CA THR A 427 -5.39 -11.77 -27.72
C THR A 427 -5.93 -10.42 -28.20
N ARG A 428 -7.24 -10.18 -28.04
CA ARG A 428 -7.93 -8.92 -28.37
C ARG A 428 -8.75 -8.41 -27.18
N SER A 429 -8.73 -7.10 -26.92
CA SER A 429 -9.65 -6.48 -25.95
C SER A 429 -11.08 -6.47 -26.48
N ILE A 430 -12.05 -6.78 -25.62
CA ILE A 430 -13.49 -6.90 -25.96
C ILE A 430 -14.38 -6.03 -25.08
N TYR A 431 -13.92 -5.62 -23.90
CA TYR A 431 -14.57 -4.57 -23.11
C TYR A 431 -13.53 -3.59 -22.57
N ASN A 432 -13.98 -2.42 -22.15
CA ASN A 432 -13.21 -1.51 -21.32
C ASN A 432 -14.09 -1.02 -20.18
N LYS A 433 -13.62 -1.13 -18.92
CA LYS A 433 -14.43 -0.80 -17.74
C LYS A 433 -14.92 0.65 -17.76
N MET A 434 -14.12 1.61 -18.22
CA MET A 434 -14.50 3.03 -18.25
C MET A 434 -15.67 3.30 -19.19
N ILE A 435 -15.81 2.53 -20.28
CA ILE A 435 -16.96 2.64 -21.19
C ILE A 435 -18.23 2.12 -20.53
N ILE A 436 -18.18 0.92 -19.93
CA ILE A 436 -19.35 0.38 -19.21
C ILE A 436 -19.73 1.26 -18.02
N ASP A 437 -18.76 1.70 -17.23
CA ASP A 437 -19.03 2.57 -16.08
C ASP A 437 -19.66 3.90 -16.52
N SER A 438 -19.18 4.51 -17.62
CA SER A 438 -19.79 5.72 -18.17
C SER A 438 -21.23 5.50 -18.66
N LEU A 439 -21.54 4.36 -19.24
CA LEU A 439 -22.89 4.01 -19.71
C LEU A 439 -23.83 3.69 -18.55
N LEU A 440 -23.35 2.98 -17.53
CA LEU A 440 -24.11 2.70 -16.30
C LEU A 440 -24.39 3.96 -15.49
N LEU A 441 -23.43 4.88 -15.38
CA LEU A 441 -23.63 6.18 -14.73
C LEU A 441 -24.64 7.05 -15.49
N ALA A 442 -24.72 6.95 -16.82
CA ALA A 442 -25.75 7.61 -17.62
C ALA A 442 -27.17 7.03 -17.35
N GLU A 443 -27.27 5.73 -17.05
CA GLU A 443 -28.49 5.07 -16.55
C GLU A 443 -28.74 5.28 -15.04
N GLY A 444 -27.87 6.03 -14.34
CA GLY A 444 -27.99 6.32 -12.90
C GLY A 444 -27.63 5.15 -11.98
N ILE A 445 -26.82 4.20 -12.45
CA ILE A 445 -26.49 2.94 -11.76
C ILE A 445 -25.12 3.03 -11.08
N ASP A 446 -25.03 2.52 -9.84
CA ASP A 446 -23.76 2.41 -9.12
C ASP A 446 -22.82 1.40 -9.79
N THR A 447 -21.60 1.87 -10.09
CA THR A 447 -20.52 1.13 -10.75
C THR A 447 -19.48 0.57 -9.78
N SER A 448 -19.67 0.76 -8.47
CA SER A 448 -18.79 0.22 -7.42
C SER A 448 -18.68 -1.32 -7.49
N TRP A 449 -19.77 -2.00 -7.83
CA TRP A 449 -19.86 -3.45 -8.01
C TRP A 449 -20.46 -3.81 -9.37
N VAL A 450 -19.58 -4.08 -10.34
CA VAL A 450 -19.92 -4.66 -11.64
C VAL A 450 -19.42 -6.11 -11.68
N SER A 451 -20.34 -7.08 -11.56
CA SER A 451 -20.03 -8.50 -11.61
C SER A 451 -20.25 -9.03 -13.03
N LEU A 452 -19.16 -9.32 -13.76
CA LEU A 452 -19.25 -9.90 -15.09
C LEU A 452 -19.50 -11.41 -14.99
N TYR A 453 -20.67 -11.86 -15.45
CA TYR A 453 -21.03 -13.27 -15.57
C TYR A 453 -20.90 -13.68 -17.04
N PRO A 454 -19.78 -14.31 -17.46
CA PRO A 454 -19.37 -14.42 -18.86
C PRO A 454 -20.19 -15.43 -19.68
N SER A 455 -21.47 -15.10 -19.88
CA SER A 455 -22.25 -15.54 -21.02
C SER A 455 -21.87 -14.63 -22.18
N PHE A 456 -21.01 -15.13 -23.05
CA PHE A 456 -20.73 -14.54 -24.36
C PHE A 456 -21.66 -15.17 -25.42
N ASP A 457 -21.88 -14.45 -26.52
CA ASP A 457 -22.44 -15.02 -27.75
C ASP A 457 -21.44 -15.95 -28.46
N GLU A 458 -21.85 -16.60 -29.56
CA GLU A 458 -20.98 -17.53 -30.31
C GLU A 458 -19.78 -16.85 -30.98
N GLN A 459 -19.87 -15.54 -31.15
CA GLN A 459 -18.91 -14.64 -31.80
C GLN A 459 -17.90 -14.05 -30.80
N GLY A 460 -18.25 -13.98 -29.51
CA GLY A 460 -17.47 -13.34 -28.46
C GLY A 460 -17.55 -11.80 -28.46
N LEU A 461 -18.64 -11.24 -28.99
CA LEU A 461 -18.84 -9.79 -29.19
C LEU A 461 -19.84 -9.18 -28.20
N VAL A 462 -20.85 -9.95 -27.77
CA VAL A 462 -21.81 -9.54 -26.73
C VAL A 462 -21.50 -10.24 -25.41
N ALA A 463 -21.40 -9.48 -24.32
CA ALA A 463 -21.04 -9.99 -22.99
C ALA A 463 -22.09 -9.63 -21.92
N SER A 464 -22.59 -10.63 -21.17
CA SER A 464 -23.55 -10.39 -20.07
C SER A 464 -22.86 -10.02 -18.75
N PHE A 465 -23.44 -9.10 -17.99
CA PHE A 465 -22.95 -8.71 -16.66
C PHE A 465 -24.09 -8.22 -15.74
N THR A 466 -23.79 -8.03 -14.46
CA THR A 466 -24.70 -7.50 -13.44
C THR A 466 -24.08 -6.25 -12.79
N ALA A 467 -24.84 -5.15 -12.70
CA ALA A 467 -24.45 -3.92 -12.01
C ALA A 467 -25.67 -3.31 -11.29
N GLY A 468 -25.49 -2.79 -10.07
CA GLY A 468 -26.61 -2.27 -9.26
C GLY A 468 -27.78 -3.24 -9.07
N GLY A 469 -27.50 -4.56 -9.03
CA GLY A 469 -28.51 -5.62 -8.98
C GLY A 469 -29.26 -5.91 -10.30
N GLN A 470 -28.96 -5.20 -11.38
CA GLN A 470 -29.63 -5.35 -12.68
C GLN A 470 -28.70 -6.02 -13.70
N ARG A 471 -29.26 -6.79 -14.65
CA ARG A 471 -28.48 -7.44 -15.72
C ARG A 471 -28.46 -6.63 -17.00
N PHE A 472 -27.32 -6.67 -17.68
CA PHE A 472 -27.06 -5.99 -18.94
C PHE A 472 -26.33 -6.93 -19.90
N ALA A 473 -26.49 -6.67 -21.20
CA ALA A 473 -25.55 -7.12 -22.22
C ALA A 473 -24.79 -5.90 -22.74
N TYR A 474 -23.47 -6.03 -22.88
CA TYR A 474 -22.62 -5.04 -23.56
C TYR A 474 -22.28 -5.54 -24.96
N ASP A 475 -22.61 -4.74 -25.95
CA ASP A 475 -22.21 -4.93 -27.34
C ASP A 475 -20.87 -4.22 -27.58
N SER A 476 -19.82 -5.00 -27.87
CA SER A 476 -18.46 -4.47 -28.04
C SER A 476 -18.22 -3.73 -29.35
N GLU A 477 -19.01 -3.97 -30.40
CA GLU A 477 -18.90 -3.25 -31.68
C GLU A 477 -19.64 -1.90 -31.60
N ARG A 478 -20.88 -1.91 -31.12
CA ARG A 478 -21.72 -0.72 -30.96
C ARG A 478 -21.32 0.16 -29.76
N LYS A 479 -20.59 -0.41 -28.80
CA LYS A 479 -20.23 0.22 -27.51
C LYS A 479 -21.45 0.70 -26.74
N SER A 480 -22.49 -0.12 -26.74
CA SER A 480 -23.76 0.13 -26.07
C SER A 480 -24.05 -0.95 -25.03
N ILE A 481 -24.70 -0.57 -23.93
CA ILE A 481 -25.35 -1.53 -23.03
C ILE A 481 -26.84 -1.61 -23.38
N GLU A 482 -27.41 -2.81 -23.34
CA GLU A 482 -28.85 -3.02 -23.27
C GLU A 482 -29.21 -3.69 -21.95
N LYS A 483 -30.32 -3.26 -21.35
CA LYS A 483 -30.86 -3.91 -20.14
C LYS A 483 -31.57 -5.19 -20.54
N ILE A 484 -30.86 -6.31 -20.47
CA ILE A 484 -31.44 -7.63 -20.70
C ILE A 484 -32.32 -8.04 -19.51
N PRO A 485 -33.32 -8.90 -19.72
CA PRO A 485 -34.04 -9.53 -18.61
C PRO A 485 -33.06 -10.13 -17.60
N GLU A 486 -33.39 -9.98 -16.32
CA GLU A 486 -32.73 -10.80 -15.31
C GLU A 486 -32.91 -12.27 -15.71
N LYS A 487 -31.83 -13.05 -15.64
CA LYS A 487 -31.97 -14.48 -15.88
C LYS A 487 -32.70 -15.00 -14.66
N GLN A 488 -34.00 -15.24 -14.80
CA GLN A 488 -34.71 -16.17 -13.95
C GLN A 488 -34.07 -17.54 -14.15
N PHE A 489 -32.96 -17.76 -13.45
CA PHE A 489 -32.66 -19.08 -12.94
C PHE A 489 -33.96 -19.53 -12.27
N PRO A 490 -34.50 -20.72 -12.60
CA PRO A 490 -35.55 -21.27 -11.77
C PRO A 490 -35.03 -21.25 -10.33
N PRO A 491 -35.86 -20.94 -9.31
CA PRO A 491 -35.42 -20.98 -7.93
C PRO A 491 -34.69 -22.29 -7.70
N VAL A 492 -33.58 -22.27 -6.96
CA VAL A 492 -32.77 -23.48 -6.76
C VAL A 492 -33.53 -24.38 -5.79
N LEU A 493 -34.50 -25.10 -6.36
CA LEU A 493 -35.31 -26.11 -5.70
C LEU A 493 -34.43 -27.33 -5.48
N TRP A 494 -33.53 -27.24 -4.49
CA TRP A 494 -32.66 -28.34 -4.07
C TRP A 494 -33.48 -29.63 -3.86
N GLY A 495 -34.69 -29.48 -3.33
CA GLY A 495 -35.67 -30.54 -3.14
C GLY A 495 -36.50 -31.00 -4.35
N LEU A 496 -36.29 -30.52 -5.57
CA LEU A 496 -37.09 -30.97 -6.73
C LEU A 496 -36.67 -32.37 -7.21
N SER A 497 -37.63 -33.28 -7.40
CA SER A 497 -37.37 -34.63 -7.91
C SER A 497 -36.86 -34.62 -9.37
N PRO A 498 -36.09 -35.64 -9.81
CA PRO A 498 -35.59 -35.71 -11.19
C PRO A 498 -36.70 -35.68 -12.26
N ASP A 499 -37.85 -36.29 -11.97
CA ASP A 499 -39.04 -36.30 -12.83
C ASP A 499 -39.95 -35.08 -12.66
N LYS A 500 -39.61 -34.17 -11.73
CA LYS A 500 -40.33 -32.95 -11.37
C LYS A 500 -41.78 -33.17 -10.90
N LYS A 501 -42.11 -34.34 -10.36
CA LYS A 501 -43.42 -34.60 -9.71
C LYS A 501 -43.45 -34.23 -8.23
N PHE A 502 -42.30 -34.13 -7.56
CA PHE A 502 -42.25 -33.87 -6.12
C PHE A 502 -41.26 -32.75 -5.78
N GLU A 503 -41.58 -32.00 -4.73
CA GLU A 503 -40.77 -30.90 -4.19
C GLU A 503 -40.61 -31.10 -2.68
N LEU A 504 -39.38 -31.32 -2.21
CA LEU A 504 -39.03 -31.25 -0.80
C LEU A 504 -38.81 -29.79 -0.38
N PHE A 505 -39.37 -29.41 0.76
CA PHE A 505 -39.20 -28.10 1.36
C PHE A 505 -39.09 -28.18 2.88
N GLU A 506 -38.48 -27.17 3.50
CA GLU A 506 -38.42 -27.04 4.95
C GLU A 506 -39.56 -26.16 5.47
N GLN A 507 -40.15 -26.54 6.59
CA GLN A 507 -41.02 -25.67 7.39
C GLN A 507 -40.77 -25.97 8.87
N ASN A 508 -40.43 -24.94 9.66
CA ASN A 508 -40.08 -25.06 11.07
C ASN A 508 -38.99 -26.14 11.32
N TYR A 509 -37.87 -26.08 10.59
CA TYR A 509 -36.75 -27.05 10.66
C TYR A 509 -37.08 -28.50 10.26
N ASN A 510 -38.32 -28.77 9.87
CA ASN A 510 -38.82 -30.10 9.51
C ASN A 510 -39.01 -30.22 8.00
N LEU A 511 -38.83 -31.44 7.48
CA LEU A 511 -38.89 -31.75 6.06
C LEU A 511 -40.31 -32.14 5.65
N PHE A 512 -40.79 -31.53 4.58
CA PHE A 512 -42.08 -31.79 3.94
C PHE A 512 -41.86 -32.15 2.47
N SER A 513 -42.79 -32.92 1.90
CA SER A 513 -42.89 -33.19 0.47
C SER A 513 -44.19 -32.61 -0.07
N ARG A 514 -44.15 -31.99 -1.25
CA ARG A 514 -45.31 -31.58 -2.05
C ARG A 514 -45.37 -32.40 -3.33
N ASN A 515 -46.51 -33.02 -3.62
CA ASN A 515 -46.81 -33.57 -4.94
C ASN A 515 -47.24 -32.41 -5.86
N LEU A 516 -46.51 -32.19 -6.94
CA LEU A 516 -46.74 -31.09 -7.88
C LEU A 516 -47.89 -31.38 -8.88
N GLY A 517 -48.41 -32.61 -8.93
CA GLY A 517 -49.56 -32.99 -9.75
C GLY A 517 -50.92 -32.65 -9.14
N ASP A 518 -51.05 -32.70 -7.81
CA ASP A 518 -52.31 -32.46 -7.08
C ASP A 518 -52.18 -31.42 -5.94
N SER A 519 -50.98 -30.89 -5.70
CA SER A 519 -50.63 -29.97 -4.61
C SER A 519 -50.81 -30.54 -3.18
N SER A 520 -50.96 -31.86 -3.03
CA SER A 520 -50.96 -32.50 -1.71
C SER A 520 -49.59 -32.35 -1.02
N ILE A 521 -49.61 -32.19 0.30
CA ILE A 521 -48.43 -31.99 1.14
C ILE A 521 -48.39 -33.09 2.20
N VAL A 522 -47.22 -33.71 2.37
CA VAL A 522 -46.94 -34.71 3.40
C VAL A 522 -45.78 -34.22 4.26
N GLN A 523 -45.99 -34.18 5.57
CA GLN A 523 -44.90 -33.95 6.53
C GLN A 523 -44.11 -35.25 6.70
N LEU A 524 -42.80 -35.20 6.50
CA LEU A 524 -41.93 -36.38 6.59
C LEU A 524 -41.30 -36.50 7.99
N THR A 525 -40.95 -35.38 8.62
CA THR A 525 -40.22 -35.35 9.92
C THR A 525 -40.99 -34.56 10.98
N ASN A 526 -40.76 -34.86 12.26
CA ASN A 526 -41.40 -34.17 13.40
C ASN A 526 -40.40 -33.77 14.51
N ASP A 527 -39.11 -33.93 14.23
CA ASP A 527 -37.96 -33.92 15.15
C ASP A 527 -36.83 -32.97 14.70
N GLY A 528 -37.12 -32.08 13.74
CA GLY A 528 -36.24 -31.00 13.30
C GLY A 528 -36.27 -29.81 14.24
N GLU A 529 -35.09 -29.26 14.57
CA GLU A 529 -34.90 -28.10 15.44
C GLU A 529 -33.81 -27.16 14.87
N ALA A 530 -33.72 -25.92 15.36
CA ALA A 530 -32.73 -24.93 14.88
C ALA A 530 -31.26 -25.37 15.01
N LYS A 531 -30.96 -26.28 15.95
CA LYS A 531 -29.64 -26.93 16.13
C LYS A 531 -29.61 -28.39 15.69
N ALA A 532 -30.66 -28.89 15.03
CA ALA A 532 -30.78 -30.25 14.52
C ALA A 532 -31.62 -30.25 13.23
N ALA A 533 -31.16 -29.51 12.22
CA ALA A 533 -31.91 -29.20 11.01
C ALA A 533 -31.50 -30.08 9.82
N TYR A 534 -32.47 -30.41 8.96
CA TYR A 534 -32.26 -31.17 7.73
C TYR A 534 -31.63 -30.30 6.64
N GLN A 535 -30.52 -30.76 6.07
CA GLN A 535 -29.73 -29.99 5.12
C GLN A 535 -30.32 -30.09 3.71
N LEU A 536 -31.40 -29.34 3.45
CA LEU A 536 -32.12 -29.39 2.17
C LEU A 536 -31.22 -29.06 0.96
N SER A 537 -30.18 -28.24 1.13
CA SER A 537 -29.17 -27.95 0.11
C SER A 537 -28.21 -29.11 -0.22
N GLU A 538 -28.16 -30.16 0.60
CA GLU A 538 -27.32 -31.35 0.40
C GLU A 538 -28.09 -32.56 -0.15
N VAL A 539 -29.40 -32.44 -0.35
CA VAL A 539 -30.25 -33.58 -0.74
C VAL A 539 -29.84 -34.17 -2.09
N LYS A 540 -29.68 -35.51 -2.14
CA LYS A 540 -29.37 -36.25 -3.36
C LYS A 540 -30.47 -37.26 -3.67
N TRP A 541 -31.15 -37.04 -4.78
CA TRP A 541 -32.07 -38.00 -5.36
C TRP A 541 -31.34 -39.25 -5.90
N ILE A 542 -31.86 -40.42 -5.54
CA ILE A 542 -31.40 -41.76 -5.94
C ILE A 542 -32.51 -42.60 -6.61
N SER A 543 -33.68 -42.00 -6.85
CA SER A 543 -34.64 -42.36 -7.90
C SER A 543 -35.54 -41.14 -8.16
N ASP A 544 -36.61 -41.30 -8.95
CA ASP A 544 -37.64 -40.26 -9.11
C ASP A 544 -38.47 -40.01 -7.83
N SER A 545 -38.46 -40.94 -6.86
CA SER A 545 -39.17 -40.83 -5.57
C SER A 545 -38.28 -40.95 -4.33
N LYS A 546 -37.05 -41.47 -4.45
CA LYS A 546 -36.15 -41.69 -3.32
C LYS A 546 -35.01 -40.69 -3.26
N PHE A 547 -34.71 -40.21 -2.06
CA PHE A 547 -33.65 -39.25 -1.79
C PHE A 547 -32.87 -39.62 -0.52
N VAL A 548 -31.64 -39.12 -0.43
CA VAL A 548 -30.81 -39.15 0.78
C VAL A 548 -30.54 -37.71 1.23
N ILE A 549 -30.62 -37.45 2.53
CA ILE A 549 -30.43 -36.12 3.13
C ILE A 549 -29.64 -36.21 4.46
N SER A 550 -28.81 -35.21 4.73
CA SER A 550 -28.09 -35.03 6.00
C SER A 550 -28.97 -34.30 7.03
N LYS A 551 -28.81 -34.60 8.31
CA LYS A 551 -29.28 -33.80 9.44
C LYS A 551 -28.07 -33.49 10.33
N ASN A 552 -27.77 -32.22 10.56
CA ASN A 552 -26.62 -31.81 11.38
C ASN A 552 -27.11 -31.41 12.78
N ASP A 553 -26.74 -32.20 13.78
CA ASP A 553 -27.02 -31.93 15.19
C ASP A 553 -25.81 -31.25 15.86
N THR A 554 -26.03 -30.03 16.38
CA THR A 554 -25.07 -29.26 17.18
C THR A 554 -25.58 -28.99 18.60
N ARG A 555 -26.62 -29.69 19.05
CA ARG A 555 -27.14 -29.59 20.42
C ARG A 555 -26.10 -30.12 21.40
N GLY A 556 -25.91 -29.39 22.50
CA GLY A 556 -24.86 -29.69 23.48
C GLY A 556 -23.43 -29.36 23.05
N VAL A 557 -23.17 -28.95 21.79
CA VAL A 557 -21.89 -28.36 21.41
C VAL A 557 -21.69 -27.09 22.22
N ARG A 558 -20.52 -26.98 22.86
CA ARG A 558 -20.15 -25.83 23.69
C ARG A 558 -20.13 -24.52 22.89
N GLN A 559 -20.35 -23.40 23.57
CA GLN A 559 -20.16 -22.06 23.00
C GLN A 559 -18.92 -21.39 23.57
N MET A 560 -18.29 -20.58 22.74
CA MET A 560 -17.28 -19.61 23.12
C MET A 560 -17.75 -18.19 22.79
N SER A 561 -17.10 -17.21 23.41
CA SER A 561 -17.46 -15.80 23.30
C SER A 561 -16.22 -14.95 23.07
N VAL A 562 -16.38 -13.86 22.31
CA VAL A 562 -15.46 -12.72 22.27
C VAL A 562 -16.25 -11.43 22.44
N ILE A 563 -15.56 -10.35 22.82
CA ILE A 563 -16.14 -9.00 22.91
C ILE A 563 -15.69 -8.21 21.68
N ASN A 564 -16.57 -7.35 21.16
CA ASN A 564 -16.20 -6.26 20.27
C ASN A 564 -16.47 -4.95 21.02
N SER A 565 -15.41 -4.26 21.45
CA SER A 565 -15.52 -3.02 22.21
C SER A 565 -15.80 -1.79 21.34
N THR A 566 -15.76 -1.93 20.02
CA THR A 566 -15.96 -0.82 19.07
C THR A 566 -17.41 -0.63 18.63
N THR A 567 -18.26 -1.65 18.82
CA THR A 567 -19.68 -1.61 18.45
C THR A 567 -20.39 -0.42 19.09
N GLN A 568 -21.26 0.23 18.31
CA GLN A 568 -22.06 1.37 18.75
C GLN A 568 -23.54 0.97 18.90
N PRO A 569 -24.27 1.50 19.90
CA PRO A 569 -23.85 2.51 20.89
C PRO A 569 -23.14 1.92 22.13
N TYR A 570 -22.92 0.61 22.20
CA TYR A 570 -22.20 -0.05 23.30
C TYR A 570 -21.50 -1.35 22.83
N PRO A 571 -20.45 -1.82 23.53
CA PRO A 571 -19.78 -3.09 23.25
C PRO A 571 -20.72 -4.28 23.17
N THR A 572 -20.46 -5.21 22.26
CA THR A 572 -21.28 -6.41 22.06
C THR A 572 -20.48 -7.70 22.22
N THR A 573 -21.15 -8.74 22.73
CA THR A 573 -20.60 -10.09 22.80
C THR A 573 -20.96 -10.86 21.52
N ILE A 574 -19.96 -11.46 20.88
CA ILE A 574 -20.13 -12.40 19.76
C ILE A 574 -20.04 -13.81 20.34
N ASN A 575 -21.14 -14.55 20.31
CA ASN A 575 -21.21 -15.95 20.77
C ASN A 575 -21.22 -16.89 19.55
N TYR A 576 -20.48 -18.00 19.65
CA TYR A 576 -20.35 -18.98 18.56
C TYR A 576 -20.16 -20.40 19.11
N ASP A 577 -20.72 -21.39 18.41
CA ASP A 577 -20.47 -22.81 18.70
C ASP A 577 -19.02 -23.13 18.31
N PHE A 578 -18.23 -23.76 19.20
CA PHE A 578 -16.81 -24.00 18.94
C PHE A 578 -16.24 -25.17 19.74
N GLN A 579 -15.82 -26.24 19.07
CA GLN A 579 -15.35 -27.46 19.73
C GLN A 579 -13.86 -27.43 20.04
N LEU A 580 -13.48 -28.00 21.18
CA LEU A 580 -12.11 -28.19 21.62
C LEU A 580 -11.65 -29.66 21.44
N PRO A 581 -10.35 -29.92 21.29
CA PRO A 581 -9.82 -31.27 21.26
C PRO A 581 -10.18 -32.06 22.53
N GLY A 582 -10.67 -33.30 22.36
CA GLY A 582 -11.11 -34.14 23.47
C GLY A 582 -12.50 -33.82 24.01
N ASP A 583 -13.27 -32.94 23.37
CA ASP A 583 -14.71 -32.78 23.68
C ASP A 583 -15.47 -34.09 23.45
N GLN A 584 -16.28 -34.52 24.41
CA GLN A 584 -17.11 -35.73 24.29
C GLN A 584 -18.40 -35.43 23.50
N THR A 585 -19.02 -34.27 23.75
CA THR A 585 -20.15 -33.77 22.96
C THR A 585 -19.64 -32.91 21.80
N ILE A 586 -19.88 -33.38 20.58
CA ILE A 586 -19.45 -32.76 19.32
C ILE A 586 -20.62 -32.72 18.32
N ASP A 587 -20.40 -32.14 17.15
CA ASP A 587 -21.34 -32.17 16.04
C ASP A 587 -21.52 -33.59 15.49
N ARG A 588 -22.77 -33.93 15.16
CA ARG A 588 -23.12 -35.22 14.54
C ARG A 588 -23.89 -35.00 13.25
N THR A 589 -23.36 -35.53 12.16
CA THR A 589 -24.11 -35.68 10.90
C THR A 589 -24.83 -37.02 10.91
N GLU A 590 -26.15 -36.97 10.99
CA GLU A 590 -27.03 -38.11 10.81
C GLU A 590 -27.51 -38.16 9.35
N VAL A 591 -27.74 -39.36 8.80
CA VAL A 591 -28.14 -39.52 7.39
C VAL A 591 -29.48 -40.23 7.33
N TYR A 592 -30.37 -39.75 6.47
CA TYR A 592 -31.72 -40.26 6.29
C TYR A 592 -31.98 -40.61 4.82
N ILE A 593 -32.80 -41.63 4.58
CA ILE A 593 -33.34 -41.99 3.26
C ILE A 593 -34.86 -41.81 3.29
N GLY A 594 -35.42 -41.12 2.30
CA GLY A 594 -36.85 -40.89 2.16
C GLY A 594 -37.42 -41.43 0.85
N ASP A 595 -38.76 -41.60 0.82
CA ASP A 595 -39.53 -42.03 -0.35
C ASP A 595 -40.83 -41.20 -0.45
N VAL A 596 -40.79 -40.12 -1.25
CA VAL A 596 -41.90 -39.16 -1.34
C VAL A 596 -43.17 -39.75 -1.95
N ALA A 597 -43.05 -40.84 -2.71
CA ALA A 597 -44.20 -41.57 -3.26
C ALA A 597 -44.97 -42.37 -2.19
N LYS A 598 -44.39 -42.54 -1.00
CA LYS A 598 -45.02 -43.17 0.16
C LYS A 598 -45.30 -42.22 1.32
N GLY A 599 -44.59 -41.09 1.39
CA GLY A 599 -44.57 -40.24 2.59
C GLY A 599 -43.68 -40.77 3.71
N GLU A 600 -42.75 -41.68 3.41
CA GLU A 600 -41.87 -42.32 4.38
C GLU A 600 -40.48 -41.64 4.42
N ILE A 601 -39.87 -41.54 5.61
CA ILE A 601 -38.45 -41.25 5.80
C ILE A 601 -37.92 -42.08 6.98
N GLN A 602 -36.69 -42.57 6.88
CA GLN A 602 -36.02 -43.34 7.94
C GLN A 602 -34.55 -42.92 8.07
N GLN A 603 -34.01 -42.99 9.29
CA GLN A 603 -32.58 -42.85 9.52
C GLN A 603 -31.85 -44.06 8.94
N VAL A 604 -30.67 -43.84 8.36
CA VAL A 604 -29.78 -44.90 7.86
C VAL A 604 -28.68 -45.11 8.89
N ASP A 605 -28.43 -46.36 9.26
CA ASP A 605 -27.25 -46.67 10.08
C ASP A 605 -25.98 -46.50 9.23
N VAL A 606 -25.25 -45.44 9.56
CA VAL A 606 -23.96 -45.06 8.97
C VAL A 606 -22.84 -45.10 10.01
N GLU A 607 -23.13 -45.51 11.24
CA GLU A 607 -22.18 -45.50 12.36
C GLU A 607 -21.12 -46.60 12.19
N ARG A 608 -19.89 -46.34 12.66
CA ARG A 608 -18.80 -47.33 12.72
C ARG A 608 -17.74 -46.96 13.77
N TRP A 609 -17.44 -45.68 13.90
CA TRP A 609 -16.50 -45.17 14.90
C TRP A 609 -17.09 -43.97 15.62
N GLU A 610 -16.97 -43.93 16.94
CA GLU A 610 -17.43 -42.79 17.74
C GLU A 610 -16.81 -41.47 17.24
N GLY A 611 -17.65 -40.45 17.05
CA GLY A 611 -17.22 -39.13 16.59
C GLY A 611 -16.62 -39.09 15.18
N GLN A 612 -16.96 -40.07 14.34
CA GLN A 612 -16.64 -40.07 12.91
C GLN A 612 -17.20 -38.83 12.18
N GLN A 613 -16.54 -38.45 11.08
CA GLN A 613 -17.02 -37.40 10.18
C GLN A 613 -17.51 -38.00 8.86
N LEU A 614 -18.58 -37.42 8.32
CA LEU A 614 -19.19 -37.83 7.06
C LEU A 614 -19.08 -36.72 6.02
N TYR A 615 -18.62 -37.06 4.80
CA TYR A 615 -18.47 -36.09 3.71
C TYR A 615 -19.08 -36.62 2.40
N PRO A 616 -20.12 -35.99 1.82
CA PRO A 616 -20.72 -36.42 0.55
C PRO A 616 -19.70 -36.47 -0.61
N VAL A 617 -19.70 -37.56 -1.37
CA VAL A 617 -18.84 -37.73 -2.55
C VAL A 617 -19.68 -37.53 -3.81
N ARG A 618 -19.44 -36.42 -4.51
CA ARG A 618 -20.14 -36.09 -5.76
C ARG A 618 -19.92 -37.17 -6.82
N ALA A 619 -21.02 -37.83 -7.19
CA ALA A 619 -21.13 -38.81 -8.26
C ALA A 619 -22.18 -38.33 -9.27
N ASP A 620 -21.72 -37.67 -10.33
CA ASP A 620 -22.58 -37.25 -11.44
C ASP A 620 -22.99 -38.47 -12.28
N GLU A 621 -24.15 -38.40 -12.93
CA GLU A 621 -24.80 -39.50 -13.66
C GLU A 621 -25.16 -40.76 -12.84
N VAL A 622 -24.75 -40.88 -11.57
CA VAL A 622 -25.14 -42.01 -10.69
C VAL A 622 -26.46 -41.70 -9.98
N ASN A 623 -27.46 -42.54 -10.25
CA ASN A 623 -28.85 -42.35 -9.81
C ASN A 623 -29.44 -43.62 -9.15
N ASP A 624 -28.62 -44.56 -8.66
CA ASP A 624 -29.05 -45.76 -7.93
C ASP A 624 -28.56 -45.82 -6.46
N ARG A 625 -27.59 -44.96 -6.11
CA ARG A 625 -26.95 -44.88 -4.79
C ARG A 625 -26.39 -43.49 -4.51
N PHE A 626 -26.18 -43.19 -3.23
CA PHE A 626 -25.48 -42.00 -2.74
C PHE A 626 -24.11 -42.42 -2.18
N TYR A 627 -23.02 -41.71 -2.52
CA TYR A 627 -21.67 -42.00 -2.01
C TYR A 627 -21.24 -40.97 -0.96
N PHE A 628 -20.49 -41.41 0.06
CA PHE A 628 -19.90 -40.54 1.07
C PHE A 628 -18.59 -41.13 1.63
N MET A 629 -17.71 -40.26 2.13
CA MET A 629 -16.57 -40.67 2.96
C MET A 629 -17.00 -40.76 4.42
N ARG A 630 -16.58 -41.82 5.10
CA ARG A 630 -16.66 -42.00 6.56
C ARG A 630 -15.23 -41.97 7.11
N ILE A 631 -14.94 -41.00 7.99
CA ILE A 631 -13.58 -40.75 8.51
C ILE A 631 -13.59 -40.94 10.03
N LYS A 632 -12.68 -41.78 10.55
CA LYS A 632 -12.54 -42.03 12.00
C LYS A 632 -12.04 -40.78 12.73
N ARG A 633 -12.49 -40.53 13.97
CA ARG A 633 -12.06 -39.38 14.78
C ARG A 633 -10.55 -39.28 14.97
N THR A 634 -9.83 -40.40 15.08
CA THR A 634 -8.36 -40.43 15.18
C THR A 634 -7.63 -40.18 13.85
N ARG A 635 -8.37 -39.99 12.73
CA ARG A 635 -7.88 -39.79 11.35
C ARG A 635 -6.93 -40.89 10.83
N LYS A 636 -6.85 -42.02 11.54
CA LYS A 636 -6.13 -43.25 11.19
C LYS A 636 -6.86 -44.16 10.21
N GLU A 637 -8.17 -44.02 10.07
CA GLU A 637 -8.99 -44.84 9.17
C GLU A 637 -9.95 -43.96 8.37
N ILE A 638 -10.11 -44.29 7.09
CA ILE A 638 -11.03 -43.62 6.17
C ILE A 638 -11.66 -44.64 5.23
N GLU A 639 -12.95 -44.49 4.95
CA GLU A 639 -13.73 -45.43 4.16
C GLU A 639 -14.64 -44.70 3.15
N LEU A 640 -14.62 -45.12 1.89
CA LEU A 640 -15.66 -44.77 0.93
C LEU A 640 -16.85 -45.71 1.12
N CYS A 641 -18.01 -45.15 1.44
CA CYS A 641 -19.28 -45.84 1.61
C CYS A 641 -20.30 -45.44 0.53
N TYR A 642 -21.37 -46.22 0.40
CA TYR A 642 -22.59 -45.83 -0.28
C TYR A 642 -23.86 -46.28 0.44
N ILE A 643 -24.97 -45.60 0.16
CA ILE A 643 -26.33 -45.99 0.54
C ILE A 643 -27.09 -46.27 -0.75
N ASP A 644 -27.71 -47.45 -0.87
CA ASP A 644 -28.56 -47.80 -2.01
C ASP A 644 -30.06 -47.56 -1.76
N ARG A 645 -30.90 -47.80 -2.78
CA ARG A 645 -32.36 -47.57 -2.76
C ARG A 645 -33.12 -48.34 -1.67
N SER A 646 -32.54 -49.36 -1.05
CA SER A 646 -33.13 -50.05 0.11
C SER A 646 -32.95 -49.29 1.43
N GLY A 647 -31.96 -48.40 1.50
CA GLY A 647 -31.48 -47.79 2.74
C GLY A 647 -30.30 -48.53 3.37
N GLU A 648 -29.81 -49.64 2.80
CA GLU A 648 -28.63 -50.33 3.29
C GLU A 648 -27.34 -49.53 3.00
N CYS A 649 -26.52 -49.30 4.03
CA CYS A 649 -25.21 -48.66 3.95
C CYS A 649 -24.10 -49.71 3.79
N LYS A 650 -23.21 -49.53 2.81
CA LYS A 650 -22.12 -50.46 2.47
C LYS A 650 -20.79 -49.73 2.29
N GLY A 651 -19.72 -50.26 2.90
CA GLY A 651 -18.34 -49.85 2.62
C GLY A 651 -17.81 -50.46 1.31
N LEU A 652 -17.05 -49.70 0.54
CA LEU A 652 -16.42 -50.12 -0.72
C LEU A 652 -14.89 -50.12 -0.65
N VAL A 653 -14.30 -49.04 -0.14
CA VAL A 653 -12.83 -48.87 -0.09
C VAL A 653 -12.46 -48.36 1.30
N HIS A 654 -11.90 -49.23 2.14
CA HIS A 654 -11.34 -48.90 3.44
C HIS A 654 -9.82 -48.75 3.34
N GLU A 655 -9.28 -47.74 4.03
CA GLU A 655 -7.85 -47.44 4.09
C GLU A 655 -7.43 -47.22 5.55
N VAL A 656 -6.28 -47.80 5.91
CA VAL A 656 -5.60 -47.55 7.18
C VAL A 656 -4.40 -46.64 6.92
N CYS A 657 -4.34 -45.52 7.63
CA CYS A 657 -3.48 -44.39 7.34
C CYS A 657 -2.66 -44.02 8.59
N GLU A 658 -1.51 -44.64 8.78
CA GLU A 658 -0.59 -44.28 9.86
C GLU A 658 0.35 -43.13 9.45
N PRO A 659 0.66 -42.15 10.33
CA PRO A 659 0.02 -41.92 11.64
C PRO A 659 -1.42 -41.36 11.51
N VAL A 660 -1.71 -40.65 10.42
CA VAL A 660 -3.02 -40.13 9.99
C VAL A 660 -3.12 -40.12 8.46
N PHE A 661 -4.32 -39.96 7.88
CA PHE A 661 -4.50 -39.72 6.43
C PHE A 661 -4.21 -38.27 6.05
N ASN A 662 -3.71 -38.01 4.83
CA ASN A 662 -3.36 -36.66 4.38
C ASN A 662 -4.57 -35.91 3.79
N GLU A 663 -5.36 -35.30 4.68
CA GLU A 663 -6.60 -34.56 4.35
C GLU A 663 -6.40 -33.48 3.28
N MET A 664 -5.23 -32.81 3.27
CA MET A 664 -4.93 -31.70 2.36
C MET A 664 -4.63 -32.11 0.91
N LYS A 665 -4.48 -33.42 0.65
CA LYS A 665 -4.28 -33.98 -0.70
C LYS A 665 -5.29 -35.07 -1.05
N PHE A 666 -5.98 -35.64 -0.05
CA PHE A 666 -7.01 -36.64 -0.26
C PHE A 666 -8.11 -36.16 -1.22
N ALA A 667 -8.53 -37.07 -2.10
CA ALA A 667 -9.66 -36.87 -2.98
C ALA A 667 -10.21 -38.22 -3.45
N CYS A 668 -11.53 -38.35 -3.45
CA CYS A 668 -12.24 -39.41 -4.15
C CYS A 668 -12.96 -38.85 -5.38
N LYS A 669 -12.98 -39.59 -6.49
CA LYS A 669 -13.77 -39.28 -7.70
C LYS A 669 -14.44 -40.53 -8.23
N ILE A 670 -15.77 -40.46 -8.36
CA ILE A 670 -16.57 -41.45 -9.07
C ILE A 670 -16.62 -41.03 -10.54
N LEU A 671 -16.19 -41.91 -11.44
CA LEU A 671 -16.11 -41.72 -12.89
C LEU A 671 -16.92 -42.78 -13.62
N ASN A 672 -17.08 -42.63 -14.94
CA ASN A 672 -17.71 -43.62 -15.82
C ASN A 672 -19.03 -44.21 -15.26
N LYS A 673 -19.92 -43.34 -14.76
CA LYS A 673 -21.24 -43.71 -14.19
C LYS A 673 -21.19 -44.68 -12.99
N GLY A 674 -20.07 -44.72 -12.27
CA GLY A 674 -19.86 -45.58 -11.11
C GLY A 674 -18.89 -46.75 -11.35
N GLU A 675 -18.60 -47.09 -12.60
CA GLU A 675 -17.73 -48.24 -12.96
C GLU A 675 -16.26 -48.06 -12.57
N ASP A 676 -15.83 -46.83 -12.29
CA ASP A 676 -14.47 -46.48 -11.91
C ASP A 676 -14.43 -45.46 -10.76
N ILE A 677 -13.66 -45.79 -9.74
CA ILE A 677 -13.47 -44.97 -8.53
C ILE A 677 -11.98 -44.63 -8.43
N LEU A 678 -11.62 -43.35 -8.50
CA LEU A 678 -10.27 -42.87 -8.20
C LEU A 678 -10.19 -42.43 -6.74
N PHE A 679 -9.45 -43.19 -5.94
CA PHE A 679 -9.24 -42.97 -4.51
C PHE A 679 -7.78 -42.55 -4.28
N TRP A 680 -7.55 -41.36 -3.74
CA TRP A 680 -6.19 -40.90 -3.40
C TRP A 680 -5.69 -41.56 -2.10
N SER A 681 -4.43 -42.00 -2.06
CA SER A 681 -3.83 -42.57 -0.86
C SER A 681 -2.31 -42.42 -0.82
N ASP A 682 -1.77 -42.18 0.38
CA ASP A 682 -0.33 -42.14 0.66
C ASP A 682 0.23 -43.44 1.28
N ARG A 683 -0.48 -44.58 1.14
CA ARG A 683 -0.11 -45.90 1.67
C ARG A 683 1.30 -46.42 1.31
N THR A 684 1.98 -45.82 0.32
CA THR A 684 3.38 -46.15 -0.06
C THR A 684 4.42 -45.21 0.57
N GLY A 685 4.00 -44.31 1.47
CA GLY A 685 4.76 -43.13 1.87
C GLY A 685 4.63 -41.96 0.88
N TRP A 686 4.01 -42.17 -0.28
CA TRP A 686 3.80 -41.15 -1.31
C TRP A 686 2.37 -41.23 -1.87
N GLY A 687 1.79 -40.06 -2.14
CA GLY A 687 0.38 -39.92 -2.52
C GLY A 687 0.11 -40.27 -3.98
N HIS A 688 -0.71 -41.27 -4.24
CA HIS A 688 -1.11 -41.70 -5.60
C HIS A 688 -2.62 -41.93 -5.70
N TYR A 689 -3.18 -41.82 -6.91
CA TYR A 689 -4.55 -42.24 -7.18
C TYR A 689 -4.60 -43.74 -7.51
N TYR A 690 -5.42 -44.47 -6.78
CA TYR A 690 -5.72 -45.89 -6.99
C TYR A 690 -7.10 -46.01 -7.63
N ARG A 691 -7.19 -46.79 -8.72
CA ARG A 691 -8.43 -47.05 -9.45
C ARG A 691 -9.08 -48.32 -8.92
N TYR A 692 -10.28 -48.19 -8.38
CA TYR A 692 -11.15 -49.30 -7.99
C TYR A 692 -12.33 -49.42 -8.98
N ASP A 693 -12.98 -50.57 -9.03
CA ASP A 693 -14.27 -50.74 -9.70
C ASP A 693 -15.47 -50.45 -8.78
N LYS A 694 -16.67 -50.51 -9.34
CA LYS A 694 -17.95 -50.29 -8.65
C LYS A 694 -18.21 -51.22 -7.45
N ASP A 695 -17.47 -52.33 -7.33
CA ASP A 695 -17.60 -53.34 -6.29
C ASP A 695 -16.46 -53.24 -5.25
N GLY A 696 -15.65 -52.18 -5.30
CA GLY A 696 -14.60 -51.89 -4.32
C GLY A 696 -13.29 -52.64 -4.56
N LYS A 697 -13.10 -53.28 -5.72
CA LYS A 697 -11.89 -54.05 -6.02
C LYS A 697 -10.85 -53.21 -6.76
N LEU A 698 -9.60 -53.26 -6.29
CA LEU A 698 -8.47 -52.53 -6.88
C LEU A 698 -8.13 -53.05 -8.29
N LYS A 699 -8.10 -52.15 -9.27
CA LYS A 699 -7.76 -52.40 -10.69
C LYS A 699 -6.28 -52.08 -10.97
N ASN A 700 -5.86 -50.85 -10.68
CA ASN A 700 -4.48 -50.36 -10.92
C ASN A 700 -4.19 -49.10 -10.07
N SER A 701 -2.93 -48.67 -10.02
CA SER A 701 -2.58 -47.29 -9.65
C SER A 701 -2.42 -46.42 -10.90
N LEU A 702 -2.58 -45.10 -10.77
CA LEU A 702 -2.28 -44.12 -11.82
C LEU A 702 -0.83 -43.61 -11.72
N GLY A 703 -0.12 -43.92 -10.63
CA GLY A 703 1.27 -43.52 -10.39
C GLY A 703 2.00 -44.47 -9.45
N THR A 704 3.33 -44.50 -9.54
CA THR A 704 4.22 -45.21 -8.60
C THR A 704 5.54 -44.47 -8.44
N GLY A 705 6.19 -44.63 -7.28
CA GLY A 705 7.48 -44.03 -6.96
C GLY A 705 7.40 -42.85 -5.99
N ASN A 706 8.56 -42.24 -5.74
CA ASN A 706 8.78 -41.24 -4.69
C ASN A 706 8.38 -39.83 -5.13
N TRP A 707 7.10 -39.63 -5.43
CA TRP A 707 6.51 -38.36 -5.83
C TRP A 707 5.01 -38.35 -5.52
N THR A 708 4.40 -37.18 -5.37
CA THR A 708 3.00 -37.06 -4.95
C THR A 708 2.11 -36.56 -6.09
N ALA A 709 1.06 -37.31 -6.41
CA ALA A 709 -0.09 -36.82 -7.16
C ALA A 709 -0.87 -35.79 -6.33
N GLY A 710 -1.10 -34.61 -6.90
CA GLY A 710 -2.00 -33.60 -6.39
C GLY A 710 -3.38 -33.66 -7.05
N ARG A 711 -4.13 -32.56 -6.96
CA ARG A 711 -5.49 -32.42 -7.50
C ARG A 711 -5.60 -32.83 -8.98
N ILE A 712 -6.63 -33.62 -9.28
CA ILE A 712 -7.18 -33.84 -10.64
C ILE A 712 -7.77 -32.51 -11.15
N ALA A 713 -7.27 -32.08 -12.32
CA ALA A 713 -7.71 -30.89 -13.05
C ALA A 713 -8.78 -31.22 -14.11
N GLY A 714 -8.87 -32.47 -14.57
CA GLY A 714 -9.91 -32.90 -15.52
C GLY A 714 -9.85 -34.40 -15.84
N PHE A 715 -10.91 -34.90 -16.48
CA PHE A 715 -11.00 -36.27 -17.00
C PHE A 715 -11.67 -36.24 -18.38
N ASP A 716 -11.00 -36.82 -19.39
CA ASP A 716 -11.57 -37.03 -20.72
C ASP A 716 -12.21 -38.41 -20.79
N GLN A 717 -13.54 -38.44 -20.79
CA GLN A 717 -14.33 -39.67 -20.90
C GLN A 717 -14.19 -40.36 -22.27
N LYS A 718 -13.84 -39.62 -23.34
CA LYS A 718 -13.70 -40.17 -24.71
C LYS A 718 -12.37 -40.91 -24.89
N THR A 719 -11.27 -40.33 -24.39
CA THR A 719 -9.94 -40.95 -24.46
C THR A 719 -9.56 -41.74 -23.20
N GLN A 720 -10.38 -41.67 -22.14
CA GLN A 720 -10.11 -42.26 -20.83
C GLN A 720 -8.81 -41.74 -20.21
N GLN A 721 -8.56 -40.42 -20.33
CA GLN A 721 -7.35 -39.76 -19.83
C GLN A 721 -7.63 -38.85 -18.64
N VAL A 722 -6.82 -38.96 -17.59
CA VAL A 722 -6.89 -38.14 -16.38
C VAL A 722 -5.79 -37.08 -16.41
N PHE A 723 -6.17 -35.84 -16.16
CA PHE A 723 -5.26 -34.70 -16.03
C PHE A 723 -5.10 -34.38 -14.53
N TYR A 724 -3.90 -34.51 -13.97
CA TYR A 724 -3.64 -34.20 -12.56
C TYR A 724 -2.27 -33.58 -12.33
N SER A 725 -2.15 -32.86 -11.22
CA SER A 725 -0.89 -32.22 -10.80
C SER A 725 0.06 -33.22 -10.15
N CYS A 726 1.37 -33.02 -10.26
CA CYS A 726 2.42 -33.80 -9.61
C CYS A 726 3.40 -32.88 -8.86
N TYR A 727 3.95 -33.38 -7.77
CA TYR A 727 5.00 -32.76 -6.95
C TYR A 727 6.18 -33.72 -6.79
N GLU A 728 7.42 -33.21 -6.73
CA GLU A 728 8.66 -33.97 -6.46
C GLU A 728 8.97 -35.10 -7.49
N ARG A 729 8.26 -35.15 -8.63
CA ARG A 729 8.40 -36.17 -9.69
C ARG A 729 9.62 -35.98 -10.60
N GLU A 730 9.94 -34.74 -10.94
CA GLU A 730 11.02 -34.41 -11.88
C GLU A 730 12.28 -33.94 -11.15
N LYS A 731 13.44 -34.39 -11.63
CA LYS A 731 14.73 -34.17 -10.95
C LYS A 731 15.26 -32.76 -11.22
N GLY A 732 15.78 -32.11 -10.17
CA GLY A 732 16.35 -30.75 -10.27
C GLY A 732 15.30 -29.64 -10.30
N ILE A 733 14.02 -29.97 -10.12
CA ILE A 733 12.93 -29.02 -9.92
C ILE A 733 12.63 -28.91 -8.42
N ASN A 734 12.23 -27.73 -7.95
CA ASN A 734 11.84 -27.51 -6.55
C ASN A 734 10.61 -28.41 -6.23
N PRO A 735 10.64 -29.27 -5.20
CA PRO A 735 9.59 -30.24 -4.92
C PRO A 735 8.24 -29.61 -4.56
N ASN A 736 8.24 -28.33 -4.18
CA ASN A 736 7.02 -27.57 -3.91
C ASN A 736 6.31 -27.09 -5.18
N TYR A 737 6.94 -27.17 -6.36
CA TYR A 737 6.32 -26.78 -7.63
C TYR A 737 5.34 -27.84 -8.13
N LYS A 738 4.20 -27.37 -8.63
CA LYS A 738 3.07 -28.17 -9.09
C LYS A 738 3.12 -28.28 -10.63
N LEU A 739 3.48 -29.45 -11.16
CA LEU A 739 3.54 -29.71 -12.60
C LEU A 739 2.28 -30.44 -13.08
N LEU A 740 1.71 -30.11 -14.25
CA LEU A 740 0.55 -30.82 -14.79
C LEU A 740 0.97 -32.02 -15.66
N TYR A 741 0.34 -33.16 -15.39
CA TYR A 741 0.44 -34.38 -16.19
C TYR A 741 -0.91 -34.78 -16.78
N ARG A 742 -0.84 -35.56 -17.86
CA ARG A 742 -1.93 -36.40 -18.35
C ARG A 742 -1.49 -37.85 -18.37
N VAL A 743 -2.34 -38.77 -17.93
CA VAL A 743 -2.11 -40.22 -17.95
C VAL A 743 -3.37 -40.94 -18.43
N ASP A 744 -3.23 -42.13 -19.00
CA ASP A 744 -4.38 -42.99 -19.28
C ASP A 744 -4.93 -43.57 -17.95
N LEU A 745 -6.22 -43.88 -17.87
CA LEU A 745 -6.89 -44.32 -16.63
C LEU A 745 -6.34 -45.65 -16.08
N ASP A 746 -5.58 -46.41 -16.87
CA ASP A 746 -4.86 -47.63 -16.43
C ASP A 746 -3.45 -47.34 -15.86
N GLY A 747 -3.04 -46.07 -15.79
CA GLY A 747 -1.74 -45.61 -15.30
C GLY A 747 -0.63 -45.55 -16.34
N LYS A 748 -0.90 -45.87 -17.61
CA LYS A 748 0.11 -45.84 -18.69
C LYS A 748 0.16 -44.49 -19.43
N ASN A 749 1.20 -44.34 -20.26
CA ASN A 749 1.37 -43.21 -21.20
C ASN A 749 1.38 -41.81 -20.53
N ALA A 750 1.85 -41.73 -19.29
CA ALA A 750 1.98 -40.48 -18.53
C ALA A 750 2.87 -39.47 -19.28
N LYS A 751 2.30 -38.31 -19.64
CA LYS A 751 3.00 -37.20 -20.31
C LYS A 751 2.97 -35.93 -19.45
N LEU A 752 4.14 -35.33 -19.25
CA LEU A 752 4.30 -33.99 -18.67
C LEU A 752 3.78 -32.95 -19.68
N LEU A 753 2.91 -32.04 -19.22
CA LEU A 753 2.31 -30.99 -20.04
C LEU A 753 2.91 -29.60 -19.79
N THR A 754 3.59 -29.42 -18.66
CA THR A 754 4.23 -28.17 -18.21
C THR A 754 5.72 -28.44 -17.93
N PRO A 755 6.59 -28.45 -18.96
CA PRO A 755 7.98 -28.87 -18.82
C PRO A 755 8.93 -27.80 -18.24
N GLU A 756 8.46 -26.58 -17.99
CA GLU A 756 9.29 -25.49 -17.46
C GLU A 756 9.63 -25.71 -15.97
N ASN A 757 10.82 -25.25 -15.55
CA ASN A 757 11.20 -25.26 -14.13
C ASN A 757 10.58 -24.04 -13.42
N ALA A 758 9.31 -24.16 -13.11
CA ALA A 758 8.45 -23.16 -12.47
C ALA A 758 7.30 -23.83 -11.69
N ASP A 759 6.54 -23.05 -10.93
CA ASP A 759 5.24 -23.49 -10.40
C ASP A 759 4.11 -23.07 -11.36
N HIS A 760 3.20 -23.99 -11.67
CA HIS A 760 2.21 -23.85 -12.74
C HIS A 760 0.77 -23.87 -12.23
N ASN A 761 -0.02 -22.86 -12.54
CA ASN A 761 -1.45 -22.82 -12.26
C ASN A 761 -2.28 -22.96 -13.55
N VAL A 762 -2.48 -24.23 -13.94
CA VAL A 762 -3.12 -24.62 -15.21
C VAL A 762 -4.63 -24.79 -15.07
N PHE A 763 -5.37 -24.22 -16.02
CA PHE A 763 -6.79 -24.48 -16.24
C PHE A 763 -6.97 -25.34 -17.51
N VAL A 764 -7.90 -26.29 -17.48
CA VAL A 764 -8.05 -27.35 -18.50
C VAL A 764 -9.42 -27.26 -19.17
N ASN A 765 -9.46 -27.06 -20.50
CA ASN A 765 -10.64 -27.25 -21.34
C ASN A 765 -10.42 -28.43 -22.29
N ILE A 766 -10.92 -29.60 -21.89
CA ILE A 766 -10.80 -30.85 -22.66
C ILE A 766 -11.58 -30.75 -23.98
N SER A 767 -12.84 -30.29 -23.93
CA SER A 767 -13.74 -30.20 -25.08
C SER A 767 -13.23 -29.23 -26.16
N GLY A 768 -12.69 -28.08 -25.76
CA GLY A 768 -12.03 -27.14 -26.67
C GLY A 768 -10.57 -27.47 -26.98
N ASN A 769 -10.02 -28.60 -26.50
CA ASN A 769 -8.60 -28.99 -26.66
C ASN A 769 -7.61 -27.84 -26.32
N MET A 770 -7.81 -27.20 -25.16
CA MET A 770 -6.99 -26.06 -24.72
C MET A 770 -6.67 -26.11 -23.23
N LEU A 771 -5.43 -25.76 -22.89
CA LEU A 771 -4.94 -25.51 -21.55
C LEU A 771 -4.50 -24.05 -21.48
N ILE A 772 -4.74 -23.40 -20.34
CA ILE A 772 -4.19 -22.06 -20.03
C ILE A 772 -3.31 -22.22 -18.81
N ASP A 773 -2.02 -21.93 -18.98
CA ASP A 773 -0.96 -22.18 -18.00
C ASP A 773 -0.38 -20.84 -17.52
N ASN A 774 -0.65 -20.50 -16.26
CA ASN A 774 -0.07 -19.36 -15.57
C ASN A 774 1.12 -19.85 -14.75
N TYR A 775 2.35 -19.51 -15.14
CA TYR A 775 3.53 -20.06 -14.47
C TYR A 775 4.60 -19.02 -14.15
N SER A 776 5.33 -19.29 -13.07
CA SER A 776 6.49 -18.51 -12.62
C SER A 776 7.23 -19.24 -11.51
N ARG A 777 8.49 -18.86 -11.29
CA ARG A 777 9.13 -18.91 -9.97
C ARG A 777 9.03 -17.54 -9.32
N ILE A 778 9.15 -17.50 -7.99
CA ILE A 778 9.33 -16.27 -7.19
C ILE A 778 10.47 -15.37 -7.70
N ASP A 779 11.49 -15.93 -8.37
CA ASP A 779 12.63 -15.23 -8.97
C ASP A 779 12.52 -14.94 -10.48
N THR A 780 11.30 -14.97 -11.05
CA THR A 780 11.06 -14.74 -12.49
C THR A 780 9.85 -13.87 -12.78
N ALA A 781 9.88 -13.12 -13.89
CA ALA A 781 8.70 -12.49 -14.45
C ALA A 781 7.68 -13.56 -14.88
N PRO A 782 6.38 -13.45 -14.49
CA PRO A 782 5.40 -14.47 -14.83
C PRO A 782 5.09 -14.59 -16.32
N ARG A 783 4.50 -15.72 -16.70
CA ARG A 783 4.14 -16.07 -18.08
C ARG A 783 2.77 -16.73 -18.11
N ILE A 784 2.00 -16.41 -19.15
CA ILE A 784 0.64 -16.92 -19.35
C ILE A 784 0.54 -17.40 -20.79
N ILE A 785 0.44 -18.71 -20.97
CA ILE A 785 0.50 -19.37 -22.29
C ILE A 785 -0.70 -20.28 -22.52
N ALA A 786 -1.02 -20.51 -23.79
CA ALA A 786 -1.98 -21.52 -24.21
C ALA A 786 -1.26 -22.76 -24.72
N ARG A 787 -1.77 -23.95 -24.39
CA ARG A 787 -1.31 -25.24 -24.94
C ARG A 787 -2.50 -26.07 -25.41
N THR A 788 -2.26 -27.08 -26.25
CA THR A 788 -3.25 -28.15 -26.49
C THR A 788 -3.38 -29.05 -25.26
N CYS A 789 -4.45 -29.85 -25.18
CA CYS A 789 -4.57 -30.94 -24.20
C CYS A 789 -3.59 -32.11 -24.45
N SER A 790 -2.70 -31.99 -25.44
CA SER A 790 -1.52 -32.83 -25.66
C SER A 790 -0.20 -32.17 -25.26
N GLY A 791 -0.22 -30.94 -24.73
CA GLY A 791 0.94 -30.20 -24.19
C GLY A 791 1.71 -29.34 -25.20
N ASN A 792 1.30 -29.33 -26.46
CA ASN A 792 1.95 -28.52 -27.51
C ASN A 792 1.62 -27.04 -27.26
N LEU A 793 2.63 -26.16 -27.33
CA LEU A 793 2.41 -24.71 -27.24
C LEU A 793 1.52 -24.23 -28.40
N LEU A 794 0.53 -23.39 -28.08
CA LEU A 794 -0.30 -22.69 -29.06
C LEU A 794 0.17 -21.25 -29.24
N ASP A 795 0.26 -20.48 -28.14
CA ASP A 795 0.65 -19.07 -28.16
C ASP A 795 0.99 -18.55 -26.73
N THR A 796 1.52 -17.33 -26.65
CA THR A 796 1.53 -16.53 -25.41
C THR A 796 0.24 -15.72 -25.30
N VAL A 797 -0.57 -16.00 -24.28
CA VAL A 797 -1.89 -15.37 -24.08
C VAL A 797 -1.73 -13.96 -23.52
N ALA A 798 -0.82 -13.79 -22.57
CA ALA A 798 -0.44 -12.49 -22.02
C ALA A 798 0.97 -12.55 -21.41
N THR A 799 1.67 -11.41 -21.43
CA THR A 799 2.89 -11.20 -20.64
C THR A 799 2.58 -10.12 -19.61
N PRO A 800 2.56 -10.44 -18.30
CA PRO A 800 2.47 -9.44 -17.24
C PRO A 800 3.61 -8.43 -17.35
N ASP A 801 3.27 -7.15 -17.42
CA ASP A 801 4.25 -6.08 -17.33
C ASP A 801 4.66 -5.87 -15.87
N ILE A 802 5.96 -5.98 -15.63
CA ILE A 802 6.61 -5.71 -14.35
C ILE A 802 7.72 -4.65 -14.49
N GLN A 803 7.89 -4.03 -15.67
CA GLN A 803 8.93 -3.02 -15.86
C GLN A 803 8.72 -1.81 -14.93
N PRO A 804 7.50 -1.27 -14.71
CA PRO A 804 7.27 -0.19 -13.74
C PRO A 804 7.61 -0.56 -12.28
N LEU A 805 7.62 -1.85 -11.94
CA LEU A 805 8.06 -2.37 -10.63
C LEU A 805 9.60 -2.44 -10.54
N LEU A 806 10.26 -2.89 -11.61
CA LEU A 806 11.73 -2.97 -11.69
C LEU A 806 12.38 -1.58 -11.80
N ASP A 807 11.79 -0.67 -12.57
CA ASP A 807 12.19 0.74 -12.65
C ASP A 807 11.97 1.46 -11.31
N TYR A 808 10.94 1.06 -10.56
CA TYR A 808 10.73 1.46 -9.18
C TYR A 808 11.72 0.80 -8.20
N GLY A 809 12.71 0.04 -8.69
CA GLY A 809 13.89 -0.44 -7.95
C GLY A 809 13.70 -1.75 -7.18
N TRP A 810 12.52 -2.38 -7.29
CA TRP A 810 12.24 -3.65 -6.62
C TRP A 810 13.11 -4.78 -7.20
N LYS A 811 13.55 -5.69 -6.33
CA LYS A 811 14.43 -6.82 -6.69
C LYS A 811 13.75 -8.14 -6.33
N PHE A 812 13.92 -9.14 -7.19
CA PHE A 812 13.45 -10.50 -6.94
C PHE A 812 14.05 -11.09 -5.64
N PRO A 813 13.28 -11.84 -4.84
CA PRO A 813 13.82 -12.62 -3.72
C PRO A 813 14.74 -13.74 -4.23
N GLU A 814 15.82 -14.01 -3.51
CA GLU A 814 16.78 -15.06 -3.87
C GLU A 814 16.36 -16.41 -3.29
N GLN A 815 16.11 -17.41 -4.13
CA GLN A 815 15.85 -18.79 -3.69
C GLN A 815 17.11 -19.47 -3.13
N PHE A 816 16.93 -20.34 -2.14
CA PHE A 816 17.98 -21.17 -1.58
C PHE A 816 17.50 -22.55 -1.11
N THR A 817 18.47 -23.44 -0.86
CA THR A 817 18.27 -24.70 -0.16
C THR A 817 19.26 -24.82 1.01
N VAL A 818 18.80 -25.35 2.14
CA VAL A 818 19.58 -25.75 3.32
C VAL A 818 19.13 -27.14 3.78
N LYS A 819 19.90 -27.80 4.65
CA LYS A 819 19.45 -29.05 5.29
C LYS A 819 18.60 -28.76 6.53
N ALA A 820 17.64 -29.63 6.79
CA ALA A 820 16.95 -29.72 8.06
C ALA A 820 17.90 -30.20 9.18
N ALA A 821 17.44 -30.17 10.44
CA ALA A 821 18.25 -30.55 11.60
C ALA A 821 18.67 -32.03 11.63
N ASP A 822 18.14 -32.88 10.73
CA ASP A 822 18.64 -34.24 10.49
C ASP A 822 19.88 -34.33 9.58
N GLY A 823 20.33 -33.20 9.00
CA GLY A 823 21.48 -33.10 8.10
C GLY A 823 21.25 -33.72 6.71
N LYS A 824 20.04 -34.20 6.39
CA LYS A 824 19.72 -35.02 5.21
C LYS A 824 18.63 -34.38 4.35
N THR A 825 17.52 -33.98 4.97
CA THR A 825 16.33 -33.48 4.29
C THR A 825 16.58 -32.06 3.77
N ASP A 826 16.30 -31.82 2.49
CA ASP A 826 16.40 -30.47 1.91
C ASP A 826 15.18 -29.62 2.27
N LEU A 827 15.45 -28.43 2.82
CA LEU A 827 14.50 -27.35 3.07
C LEU A 827 14.76 -26.25 2.06
N TYR A 828 13.69 -25.82 1.39
CA TYR A 828 13.72 -24.76 0.38
C TYR A 828 13.27 -23.45 1.02
N GLY A 829 13.76 -22.33 0.51
CA GLY A 829 13.43 -21.01 1.04
C GLY A 829 13.80 -19.87 0.10
N ILE A 830 13.55 -18.65 0.58
CA ILE A 830 13.76 -17.38 -0.10
C ILE A 830 14.31 -16.31 0.84
N ILE A 831 15.16 -15.43 0.29
CA ILE A 831 15.78 -14.30 0.99
C ILE A 831 15.33 -12.99 0.35
N TRP A 832 14.79 -12.08 1.17
CA TRP A 832 14.66 -10.66 0.84
C TRP A 832 15.85 -9.89 1.42
N LYS A 833 16.35 -8.93 0.65
CA LYS A 833 17.49 -8.08 1.02
C LYS A 833 17.07 -6.60 1.02
N PRO A 834 17.80 -5.73 1.74
CA PRO A 834 17.65 -4.28 1.61
C PRO A 834 17.86 -3.80 0.15
N PHE A 835 17.22 -2.70 -0.23
CA PHE A 835 17.32 -2.08 -1.56
C PHE A 835 18.75 -1.60 -1.84
N ASP A 836 19.41 -1.12 -0.80
CA ASP A 836 20.78 -0.63 -0.70
C ASP A 836 21.81 -1.72 -0.32
N PHE A 837 21.41 -3.00 -0.35
CA PHE A 837 22.23 -4.13 0.08
C PHE A 837 23.66 -4.14 -0.50
N ASP A 838 24.65 -4.10 0.39
CA ASP A 838 26.07 -4.33 0.12
C ASP A 838 26.49 -5.72 0.65
N PRO A 839 27.01 -6.64 -0.19
CA PRO A 839 27.44 -7.97 0.26
C PRO A 839 28.63 -7.98 1.23
N ASN A 840 29.29 -6.84 1.46
CA ASN A 840 30.37 -6.69 2.44
C ASN A 840 29.85 -6.32 3.84
N GLU A 841 28.62 -5.79 3.96
CA GLU A 841 28.05 -5.30 5.22
C GLU A 841 27.41 -6.39 6.09
N LYS A 842 27.31 -6.13 7.40
CA LYS A 842 26.81 -7.10 8.40
C LYS A 842 25.39 -6.77 8.86
N TYR A 843 24.40 -7.42 8.26
CA TYR A 843 22.98 -7.24 8.53
C TYR A 843 22.43 -8.22 9.58
N PRO A 844 21.52 -7.80 10.47
CA PRO A 844 20.67 -8.72 11.22
C PRO A 844 19.83 -9.59 10.27
N VAL A 845 19.36 -10.73 10.77
CA VAL A 845 18.47 -11.63 10.03
C VAL A 845 17.15 -11.84 10.78
N VAL A 846 16.02 -11.80 10.07
CA VAL A 846 14.69 -12.13 10.60
C VAL A 846 14.15 -13.36 9.88
N SER A 847 13.78 -14.41 10.62
CA SER A 847 13.04 -15.55 10.05
C SER A 847 11.54 -15.26 10.07
N GLN A 848 10.89 -15.24 8.91
CA GLN A 848 9.44 -15.32 8.80
C GLN A 848 9.03 -16.79 8.79
N VAL A 849 8.29 -17.20 9.81
CA VAL A 849 7.92 -18.59 10.03
C VAL A 849 6.42 -18.83 9.95
N TYR A 850 6.03 -20.00 9.44
CA TYR A 850 4.68 -20.54 9.57
C TYR A 850 4.69 -22.07 9.45
N PRO A 851 4.77 -22.82 10.58
CA PRO A 851 4.72 -24.27 10.57
C PRO A 851 3.26 -24.72 10.59
N GLY A 852 2.52 -24.40 9.54
CA GLY A 852 1.20 -24.96 9.31
C GLY A 852 1.35 -26.32 8.63
N PRO A 853 1.07 -27.47 9.28
CA PRO A 853 1.22 -28.80 8.65
C PRO A 853 0.31 -29.05 7.43
N PHE A 854 -0.54 -28.08 7.10
CA PHE A 854 -1.39 -28.05 5.90
C PHE A 854 -0.84 -27.21 4.74
N THR A 855 0.23 -26.43 4.93
CA THR A 855 0.76 -25.53 3.91
C THR A 855 2.25 -25.29 4.02
N GLU A 856 2.93 -25.33 2.88
CA GLU A 856 4.25 -24.73 2.77
C GLU A 856 4.13 -23.21 3.02
N THR A 857 5.10 -22.61 3.72
CA THR A 857 5.15 -21.17 3.97
C THR A 857 5.80 -20.41 2.82
N VAL A 858 6.75 -21.05 2.13
CA VAL A 858 7.55 -20.48 1.04
C VAL A 858 6.71 -20.21 -0.20
N TRP A 859 6.88 -19.02 -0.78
CA TRP A 859 6.27 -18.67 -2.06
C TRP A 859 7.02 -19.36 -3.21
N THR A 860 6.30 -20.15 -3.98
CA THR A 860 6.80 -20.87 -5.15
C THR A 860 6.80 -20.00 -6.40
N ASN A 861 5.71 -19.26 -6.61
CA ASN A 861 5.42 -18.42 -7.77
C ASN A 861 5.71 -16.93 -7.50
N PHE A 862 5.73 -16.12 -8.56
CA PHE A 862 5.94 -14.68 -8.46
C PHE A 862 4.82 -13.97 -7.69
N THR A 863 5.20 -13.12 -6.73
CA THR A 863 4.31 -12.11 -6.13
C THR A 863 5.10 -10.94 -5.55
N VAL A 864 4.46 -9.77 -5.50
CA VAL A 864 4.86 -8.61 -4.68
C VAL A 864 3.90 -8.36 -3.50
N LEU A 865 2.71 -8.97 -3.53
CA LEU A 865 1.64 -8.80 -2.56
C LEU A 865 1.84 -9.81 -1.41
N ASP A 866 2.96 -9.68 -0.71
CA ASP A 866 3.36 -10.56 0.39
C ASP A 866 2.47 -10.35 1.62
N ARG A 867 1.77 -11.41 2.06
CA ARG A 867 0.89 -11.43 3.26
C ARG A 867 1.61 -11.05 4.56
N TYR A 868 2.93 -11.22 4.64
CA TYR A 868 3.80 -10.88 5.77
C TYR A 868 4.64 -9.62 5.54
N ASN A 869 4.58 -9.02 4.34
CA ASN A 869 5.27 -7.78 3.97
C ASN A 869 6.81 -7.83 4.20
N ASN A 870 7.42 -9.00 3.95
CA ASN A 870 8.84 -9.25 4.19
C ASN A 870 9.73 -8.33 3.35
N THR A 871 9.29 -7.98 2.13
CA THR A 871 9.96 -6.98 1.29
C THR A 871 10.12 -5.66 2.04
N ALA A 872 9.04 -5.06 2.56
CA ALA A 872 9.09 -3.80 3.32
C ALA A 872 9.87 -3.93 4.63
N LEU A 873 9.83 -5.10 5.29
CA LEU A 873 10.63 -5.35 6.50
C LEU A 873 12.14 -5.36 6.19
N ALA A 874 12.56 -5.99 5.09
CA ALA A 874 13.96 -6.01 4.67
C ALA A 874 14.52 -4.59 4.44
N GLN A 875 13.70 -3.66 3.96
CA GLN A 875 14.09 -2.28 3.69
C GLN A 875 14.46 -1.48 4.96
N ARG A 876 14.17 -1.98 6.16
CA ARG A 876 14.70 -1.38 7.41
C ARG A 876 16.21 -1.58 7.60
N GLY A 877 16.85 -2.42 6.79
CA GLY A 877 18.25 -2.81 6.91
C GLY A 877 18.44 -4.18 7.57
N VAL A 878 17.61 -5.16 7.21
CA VAL A 878 17.74 -6.56 7.65
C VAL A 878 17.62 -7.53 6.47
N ILE A 879 18.25 -8.70 6.60
CA ILE A 879 17.93 -9.84 5.75
C ILE A 879 16.64 -10.47 6.29
N VAL A 880 15.63 -10.68 5.44
CA VAL A 880 14.46 -11.49 5.82
C VAL A 880 14.54 -12.84 5.12
N VAL A 881 14.28 -13.91 5.86
CA VAL A 881 14.37 -15.30 5.40
C VAL A 881 13.01 -15.96 5.60
N CYS A 882 12.52 -16.69 4.60
CA CYS A 882 11.40 -17.62 4.77
C CYS A 882 11.83 -18.98 4.20
N MET A 883 11.61 -20.06 4.94
CA MET A 883 11.92 -21.42 4.52
C MET A 883 10.91 -22.42 5.09
N GLY A 884 10.73 -23.53 4.38
CA GLY A 884 9.91 -24.63 4.86
C GLY A 884 10.59 -25.39 5.98
N HIS A 885 9.79 -26.04 6.82
CA HIS A 885 10.24 -26.93 7.89
C HIS A 885 9.64 -28.33 7.64
N ARG A 886 10.29 -29.41 8.12
CA ARG A 886 9.70 -30.75 8.04
C ARG A 886 8.36 -30.75 8.78
N GLY A 887 7.29 -31.19 8.12
CA GLY A 887 5.91 -31.12 8.61
C GLY A 887 5.02 -30.21 7.78
N SER A 888 5.52 -29.05 7.31
CA SER A 888 4.65 -27.99 6.75
C SER A 888 4.05 -28.33 5.38
N ALA A 889 4.77 -29.05 4.52
CA ALA A 889 4.38 -29.24 3.12
C ALA A 889 3.63 -30.58 2.88
N PRO A 890 2.29 -30.60 2.71
CA PRO A 890 1.51 -31.84 2.60
C PRO A 890 1.72 -32.64 1.31
N HIS A 891 2.58 -32.20 0.39
CA HIS A 891 2.89 -32.90 -0.87
C HIS A 891 4.25 -33.60 -0.86
N ARG A 892 5.11 -33.36 0.14
CA ARG A 892 6.51 -33.83 0.15
C ARG A 892 6.71 -35.25 0.70
N GLY A 893 5.75 -36.12 0.43
CA GLY A 893 5.71 -37.48 0.96
C GLY A 893 5.36 -37.52 2.45
N LYS A 894 4.85 -38.66 2.91
CA LYS A 894 4.22 -38.80 4.22
C LYS A 894 5.19 -38.54 5.37
N ALA A 895 6.43 -39.04 5.26
CA ALA A 895 7.47 -38.85 6.25
C ALA A 895 7.87 -37.37 6.45
N TYR A 896 7.68 -36.51 5.44
CA TYR A 896 7.83 -35.06 5.60
C TYR A 896 6.56 -34.47 6.19
N SER A 897 5.40 -34.71 5.60
CA SER A 897 4.15 -34.04 5.98
C SER A 897 3.66 -34.40 7.39
N SER A 898 3.92 -35.62 7.88
CA SER A 898 3.53 -36.04 9.23
C SER A 898 4.64 -35.87 10.27
N TYR A 899 5.77 -35.22 9.96
CA TYR A 899 6.90 -35.08 10.89
C TYR A 899 6.53 -34.36 12.20
N GLY A 900 5.57 -33.44 12.15
CA GLY A 900 5.07 -32.73 13.33
C GLY A 900 4.03 -33.49 14.17
N HIS A 901 3.58 -34.68 13.73
CA HIS A 901 2.46 -35.38 14.38
C HIS A 901 2.83 -35.82 15.81
N GLY A 902 1.98 -35.48 16.78
CA GLY A 902 2.25 -35.71 18.21
C GLY A 902 3.23 -34.73 18.86
N ASN A 903 3.81 -33.80 18.10
CA ASN A 903 4.81 -32.85 18.59
C ASN A 903 4.58 -31.41 18.09
N LEU A 904 3.31 -30.97 18.04
CA LEU A 904 2.88 -29.70 17.46
C LEU A 904 3.71 -28.48 17.87
N ARG A 905 4.12 -28.42 19.14
CA ARG A 905 4.87 -27.27 19.68
C ARG A 905 6.32 -27.21 19.21
N ASP A 906 7.03 -28.35 19.28
CA ASP A 906 8.50 -28.37 19.22
C ASP A 906 9.06 -28.82 17.86
N TYR A 907 8.23 -29.29 16.90
CA TYR A 907 8.75 -29.90 15.67
C TYR A 907 9.59 -28.99 14.74
N PRO A 908 9.28 -27.70 14.52
CA PRO A 908 9.91 -26.93 13.44
C PRO A 908 11.12 -26.09 13.90
N ILE A 909 11.25 -25.84 15.20
CA ILE A 909 12.18 -24.84 15.76
C ILE A 909 13.65 -25.21 15.59
N ALA A 910 13.97 -26.52 15.56
CA ALA A 910 15.32 -27.00 15.32
C ALA A 910 15.74 -26.84 13.84
N ASP A 911 14.80 -27.05 12.91
CA ASP A 911 15.01 -26.87 11.48
C ASP A 911 15.28 -25.40 11.14
N ASP A 912 14.51 -24.48 11.73
CA ASP A 912 14.68 -23.03 11.54
C ASP A 912 16.06 -22.54 12.01
N LYS A 913 16.42 -22.85 13.27
CA LYS A 913 17.72 -22.48 13.82
C LYS A 913 18.89 -23.06 13.00
N TYR A 914 18.81 -24.33 12.61
CA TYR A 914 19.87 -24.98 11.84
C TYR A 914 19.96 -24.46 10.39
N GLY A 915 18.83 -24.07 9.78
CA GLY A 915 18.79 -23.39 8.49
C GLY A 915 19.47 -22.01 8.55
N LEU A 916 19.12 -21.19 9.55
CA LEU A 916 19.73 -19.87 9.79
C LEU A 916 21.24 -19.97 10.06
N GLU A 917 21.70 -20.97 10.81
CA GLU A 917 23.14 -21.24 11.00
C GLU A 917 23.85 -21.59 9.69
N GLN A 918 23.25 -22.39 8.80
CA GLN A 918 23.82 -22.70 7.49
C GLN A 918 23.88 -21.46 6.60
N LEU A 919 22.86 -20.60 6.63
CA LEU A 919 22.85 -19.34 5.90
C LEU A 919 23.96 -18.40 6.41
N ALA A 920 24.13 -18.26 7.72
CA ALA A 920 25.20 -17.45 8.31
C ALA A 920 26.62 -17.98 8.03
N ARG A 921 26.79 -19.31 7.87
CA ARG A 921 28.05 -19.93 7.41
C ARG A 921 28.28 -19.77 5.91
N ARG A 922 27.22 -19.63 5.11
CA ARG A 922 27.27 -19.48 3.65
C ARG A 922 27.45 -18.02 3.20
N TYR A 923 26.90 -17.08 3.98
CA TYR A 923 26.79 -15.68 3.62
C TYR A 923 27.38 -14.78 4.72
N ASN A 924 28.57 -14.24 4.47
CA ASN A 924 29.27 -13.36 5.42
C ASN A 924 28.43 -12.15 5.85
N PHE A 925 27.54 -11.66 4.99
CA PHE A 925 26.66 -10.52 5.29
C PHE A 925 25.55 -10.81 6.31
N ILE A 926 25.31 -12.08 6.67
CA ILE A 926 24.36 -12.46 7.72
C ILE A 926 25.05 -12.41 9.09
N ASP A 927 24.41 -11.74 10.05
CA ASP A 927 24.83 -11.69 11.44
C ASP A 927 24.00 -12.62 12.33
N SER A 928 24.51 -13.83 12.57
CA SER A 928 23.89 -14.81 13.47
C SER A 928 23.92 -14.44 14.96
N THR A 929 24.46 -13.27 15.34
CA THR A 929 24.33 -12.73 16.70
C THR A 929 23.08 -11.87 16.86
N ARG A 930 22.52 -11.34 15.76
CA ARG A 930 21.31 -10.51 15.69
C ARG A 930 20.23 -11.22 14.88
N VAL A 931 19.67 -12.29 15.45
CA VAL A 931 18.56 -13.06 14.88
C VAL A 931 17.21 -12.60 15.45
N GLY A 932 16.26 -12.28 14.58
CA GLY A 932 14.85 -12.06 14.91
C GLY A 932 13.94 -13.15 14.34
N ILE A 933 12.70 -13.22 14.80
CA ILE A 933 11.68 -14.14 14.30
C ILE A 933 10.30 -13.49 14.26
N VAL A 934 9.52 -13.76 13.21
CA VAL A 934 8.16 -13.22 13.03
C VAL A 934 7.20 -14.26 12.49
N GLY A 935 5.98 -14.26 12.99
CA GLY A 935 4.93 -15.12 12.48
C GLY A 935 3.54 -14.73 12.97
N HIS A 936 2.53 -15.24 12.27
CA HIS A 936 1.11 -15.05 12.56
C HIS A 936 0.47 -16.41 12.79
N SER A 937 -0.56 -16.52 13.63
CA SER A 937 -1.28 -17.79 13.87
C SER A 937 -0.31 -18.90 14.31
N GLY A 938 -0.24 -20.05 13.64
CA GLY A 938 0.77 -21.09 13.91
C GLY A 938 2.24 -20.60 13.88
N GLY A 939 2.54 -19.57 13.09
CA GLY A 939 3.85 -18.90 13.08
C GLY A 939 4.14 -18.07 14.33
N ALA A 940 3.10 -17.55 14.99
CA ALA A 940 3.23 -16.80 16.24
C ALA A 940 3.52 -17.75 17.42
N LEU A 941 2.83 -18.90 17.48
CA LEU A 941 3.19 -20.02 18.36
C LEU A 941 4.68 -20.39 18.20
N MET A 942 5.13 -20.61 16.96
CA MET A 942 6.53 -20.92 16.68
C MET A 942 7.50 -19.82 17.10
N SER A 943 7.15 -18.54 16.87
CA SER A 943 8.01 -17.41 17.22
C SER A 943 8.29 -17.35 18.72
N VAL A 944 7.27 -17.57 19.56
CA VAL A 944 7.41 -17.62 21.02
C VAL A 944 8.17 -18.88 21.45
N VAL A 945 7.80 -20.06 20.93
CA VAL A 945 8.44 -21.33 21.32
C VAL A 945 9.91 -21.37 20.92
N ALA A 946 10.27 -20.93 19.71
CA ALA A 946 11.65 -20.87 19.25
C ALA A 946 12.48 -19.89 20.09
N MET A 947 11.94 -18.70 20.40
CA MET A 947 12.61 -17.74 21.29
C MET A 947 12.80 -18.29 22.70
N CYS A 948 11.81 -18.98 23.27
CA CYS A 948 11.93 -19.53 24.63
C CYS A 948 12.66 -20.90 24.70
N THR A 949 12.92 -21.55 23.56
CA THR A 949 13.75 -22.78 23.50
C THR A 949 15.21 -22.46 23.19
N TYR A 950 15.46 -21.43 22.38
CA TYR A 950 16.80 -20.95 22.02
C TYR A 950 16.96 -19.45 22.34
N PRO A 951 16.79 -19.03 23.62
CA PRO A 951 16.75 -17.62 24.01
C PRO A 951 18.09 -16.88 23.89
N ASP A 952 19.19 -17.63 23.75
CA ASP A 952 20.51 -17.06 23.44
C ASP A 952 20.76 -16.92 21.93
N PHE A 953 19.86 -17.42 21.07
CA PHE A 953 19.91 -17.28 19.62
C PHE A 953 18.95 -16.17 19.14
N TYR A 954 17.64 -16.35 19.32
CA TYR A 954 16.63 -15.36 18.92
C TYR A 954 16.59 -14.18 19.90
N LYS A 955 16.78 -12.96 19.39
CA LYS A 955 16.88 -11.72 20.17
C LYS A 955 15.59 -10.91 20.21
N VAL A 956 14.84 -10.92 19.11
CA VAL A 956 13.59 -10.16 18.95
C VAL A 956 12.52 -11.03 18.28
N ALA A 957 11.31 -11.05 18.83
CA ALA A 957 10.17 -11.78 18.30
C ALA A 957 8.94 -10.86 18.12
N VAL A 958 8.21 -11.03 17.02
CA VAL A 958 6.89 -10.43 16.80
C VAL A 958 5.89 -11.53 16.45
N ALA A 959 4.88 -11.72 17.29
CA ALA A 959 4.01 -12.90 17.25
C ALA A 959 2.52 -12.49 17.36
N SER A 960 1.76 -12.61 16.26
CA SER A 960 0.37 -12.13 16.18
C SER A 960 -0.68 -13.26 16.07
N SER A 961 -1.79 -13.13 16.82
CA SER A 961 -2.95 -14.04 16.83
C SER A 961 -2.57 -15.53 17.02
N GLY A 962 -1.61 -15.82 17.92
CA GLY A 962 -0.99 -17.14 18.05
C GLY A 962 -1.75 -18.15 18.93
N ASN A 963 -1.84 -19.40 18.46
CA ASN A 963 -2.43 -20.53 19.19
C ASN A 963 -1.46 -21.11 20.24
N TYR A 964 -1.13 -20.28 21.24
CA TYR A 964 -0.21 -20.62 22.34
C TYR A 964 -0.69 -21.79 23.22
N ASP A 965 -2.00 -22.03 23.25
CA ASP A 965 -2.66 -23.07 24.02
C ASP A 965 -3.62 -23.90 23.15
N ASN A 966 -3.14 -25.01 22.63
CA ASN A 966 -3.92 -25.87 21.75
C ASN A 966 -4.99 -26.72 22.46
N TYR A 967 -5.12 -26.63 23.79
CA TYR A 967 -6.33 -27.12 24.48
C TYR A 967 -7.55 -26.22 24.26
N ILE A 968 -7.36 -24.93 23.93
CA ILE A 968 -8.42 -23.96 23.64
C ILE A 968 -8.41 -23.47 22.19
N TYR A 969 -8.00 -24.36 21.27
CA TYR A 969 -8.04 -24.13 19.83
C TYR A 969 -8.97 -25.15 19.15
N HIS A 970 -9.12 -25.09 17.82
CA HIS A 970 -10.15 -25.84 17.09
C HIS A 970 -9.94 -27.37 17.12
N ARG A 971 -10.96 -28.13 17.53
CA ARG A 971 -10.98 -29.60 17.64
C ARG A 971 -10.29 -30.30 16.48
N ASN A 972 -10.79 -30.12 15.26
CA ASN A 972 -10.31 -30.88 14.09
C ASN A 972 -8.85 -30.55 13.72
N TRP A 973 -8.32 -29.39 14.13
CA TRP A 973 -6.92 -29.05 13.95
C TRP A 973 -6.03 -29.72 15.02
N GLY A 974 -6.42 -29.61 16.29
CA GLY A 974 -5.69 -30.26 17.40
C GLY A 974 -5.66 -31.77 17.26
N GLU A 975 -6.83 -32.42 17.13
CA GLU A 975 -6.96 -33.89 17.10
C GLU A 975 -6.26 -34.54 15.90
N TYR A 976 -6.15 -33.84 14.77
CA TYR A 976 -5.50 -34.35 13.56
C TYR A 976 -3.97 -34.20 13.62
N TYR A 977 -3.46 -33.03 14.03
CA TYR A 977 -2.02 -32.76 13.99
C TYR A 977 -1.27 -33.11 15.27
N GLN A 978 -1.92 -33.09 16.45
CA GLN A 978 -1.34 -33.69 17.66
C GLN A 978 -1.70 -35.18 17.82
N GLY A 979 -2.78 -35.61 17.18
CA GLY A 979 -3.42 -36.89 17.50
C GLY A 979 -4.38 -36.77 18.68
N ILE A 980 -5.23 -37.78 18.82
CA ILE A 980 -6.15 -38.00 19.94
C ILE A 980 -6.18 -39.50 20.23
N GLY A 981 -6.33 -39.88 21.51
CA GLY A 981 -6.48 -41.26 21.92
C GLY A 981 -7.78 -41.88 21.39
N GLU A 982 -7.81 -43.22 21.30
CA GLU A 982 -9.03 -43.97 20.96
C GLU A 982 -10.08 -43.92 22.10
N ASP A 983 -9.70 -43.39 23.27
CA ASP A 983 -10.54 -43.04 24.44
C ASP A 983 -10.93 -41.54 24.45
N ASN A 984 -10.81 -40.85 23.32
CA ASN A 984 -10.94 -39.40 23.17
C ASN A 984 -9.96 -38.55 24.02
N SER A 985 -8.88 -39.13 24.58
CA SER A 985 -7.93 -38.35 25.40
C SER A 985 -7.00 -37.47 24.54
N PHE A 986 -6.82 -36.21 24.95
CA PHE A 986 -5.99 -35.24 24.25
C PHE A 986 -4.87 -34.68 25.14
N SER A 987 -3.64 -34.62 24.62
CA SER A 987 -2.50 -34.03 25.32
C SER A 987 -1.56 -33.32 24.37
N VAL A 988 -1.23 -32.06 24.70
CA VAL A 988 -0.36 -31.19 23.91
C VAL A 988 0.51 -30.34 24.82
N LYS A 989 1.76 -30.08 24.42
CA LYS A 989 2.62 -29.11 25.12
C LYS A 989 2.21 -27.70 24.74
N THR A 990 2.15 -26.81 25.73
CA THR A 990 1.77 -25.39 25.60
C THR A 990 2.99 -24.48 25.47
N ALA A 991 2.82 -23.27 24.93
CA ALA A 991 3.90 -22.27 24.92
C ALA A 991 4.21 -21.72 26.33
N MET A 992 3.20 -21.69 27.21
CA MET A 992 3.30 -21.15 28.58
C MET A 992 4.34 -21.86 29.45
N GLU A 993 4.53 -23.17 29.27
CA GLU A 993 5.60 -23.97 29.91
C GLU A 993 7.00 -23.38 29.73
N LEU A 994 7.23 -22.61 28.65
CA LEU A 994 8.53 -22.05 28.31
C LEU A 994 8.69 -20.58 28.73
N ALA A 995 7.68 -19.95 29.35
CA ALA A 995 7.67 -18.52 29.67
C ALA A 995 8.90 -18.09 30.52
N LEU A 996 9.32 -18.91 31.48
CA LEU A 996 10.51 -18.68 32.33
C LEU A 996 11.82 -18.56 31.54
N ASN A 997 11.89 -19.09 30.32
CA ASN A 997 13.10 -19.07 29.51
C ASN A 997 13.28 -17.76 28.69
N LEU A 998 12.28 -16.87 28.63
CA LEU A 998 12.37 -15.65 27.83
C LEU A 998 13.55 -14.77 28.30
N LYS A 999 14.41 -14.39 27.34
CA LYS A 999 15.52 -13.43 27.49
C LYS A 999 15.46 -12.26 26.49
N GLY A 1000 14.88 -12.48 25.30
CA GLY A 1000 14.78 -11.49 24.23
C GLY A 1000 13.64 -10.49 24.40
N LYS A 1001 13.40 -9.67 23.38
CA LYS A 1001 12.25 -8.74 23.33
C LYS A 1001 11.13 -9.32 22.47
N LEU A 1002 9.93 -9.39 23.04
CA LEU A 1002 8.76 -10.06 22.48
C LEU A 1002 7.59 -9.07 22.36
N LEU A 1003 7.10 -8.85 21.14
CA LEU A 1003 5.81 -8.21 20.87
C LEU A 1003 4.75 -9.27 20.59
N LEU A 1004 3.79 -9.40 21.50
CA LEU A 1004 2.54 -10.13 21.27
C LEU A 1004 1.51 -9.20 20.63
N ALA A 1005 0.75 -9.69 19.65
CA ALA A 1005 -0.41 -8.97 19.10
C ALA A 1005 -1.62 -9.89 18.90
N THR A 1006 -2.84 -9.34 18.94
CA THR A 1006 -4.07 -10.10 18.71
C THR A 1006 -5.20 -9.18 18.26
N GLY A 1007 -6.12 -9.71 17.45
CA GLY A 1007 -7.45 -9.11 17.32
C GLY A 1007 -8.23 -9.26 18.63
N GLU A 1008 -9.09 -8.31 18.96
CA GLU A 1008 -9.98 -8.38 20.13
C GLU A 1008 -11.12 -9.40 19.93
N SER A 1009 -11.60 -9.53 18.69
CA SER A 1009 -12.77 -10.30 18.30
C SER A 1009 -12.41 -11.51 17.42
N ASP A 1010 -11.22 -12.08 17.60
CA ASP A 1010 -10.76 -13.27 16.87
C ASP A 1010 -11.55 -14.53 17.29
N ILE A 1011 -12.45 -15.00 16.42
CA ILE A 1011 -13.22 -16.23 16.63
C ILE A 1011 -12.50 -17.50 16.16
N ASN A 1012 -11.34 -17.38 15.52
CA ASN A 1012 -10.52 -18.51 15.09
C ASN A 1012 -9.48 -18.87 16.17
N VAL A 1013 -8.53 -17.98 16.43
CA VAL A 1013 -7.63 -18.11 17.59
C VAL A 1013 -8.16 -17.19 18.69
N ASN A 1014 -9.05 -17.74 19.53
CA ASN A 1014 -9.67 -16.95 20.59
C ASN A 1014 -8.57 -16.24 21.44
N PRO A 1015 -8.68 -14.92 21.69
CA PRO A 1015 -7.62 -14.12 22.34
C PRO A 1015 -7.23 -14.60 23.75
N ALA A 1016 -8.05 -15.46 24.37
CA ALA A 1016 -7.66 -16.22 25.55
C ALA A 1016 -6.32 -16.97 25.39
N ASN A 1017 -5.94 -17.37 24.17
CA ASN A 1017 -4.59 -17.90 23.87
C ASN A 1017 -3.50 -16.87 24.22
N THR A 1018 -3.60 -15.67 23.66
CA THR A 1018 -2.67 -14.56 23.92
C THR A 1018 -2.68 -14.17 25.40
N TYR A 1019 -3.86 -14.11 26.03
CA TYR A 1019 -3.99 -13.77 27.45
C TYR A 1019 -3.42 -14.86 28.38
N ARG A 1020 -3.49 -16.15 28.03
CA ARG A 1020 -2.80 -17.23 28.76
C ARG A 1020 -1.29 -17.15 28.65
N MET A 1021 -0.76 -16.77 27.48
CA MET A 1021 0.68 -16.52 27.32
C MET A 1021 1.14 -15.29 28.14
N VAL A 1022 0.35 -14.22 28.14
CA VAL A 1022 0.58 -13.01 28.95
C VAL A 1022 0.58 -13.33 30.45
N ASP A 1023 -0.41 -14.06 30.95
CA ASP A 1023 -0.49 -14.52 32.34
C ASP A 1023 0.73 -15.35 32.75
N ALA A 1024 1.17 -16.27 31.88
CA ALA A 1024 2.38 -17.06 32.11
C ALA A 1024 3.67 -16.22 32.13
N LEU A 1025 3.77 -15.19 31.28
CA LEU A 1025 4.91 -14.27 31.26
C LEU A 1025 4.95 -13.36 32.51
N ILE A 1026 3.80 -12.88 32.96
CA ILE A 1026 3.67 -12.10 34.20
C ILE A 1026 4.09 -12.95 35.41
N LYS A 1027 3.59 -14.19 35.51
CA LYS A 1027 3.95 -15.15 36.58
C LYS A 1027 5.40 -15.62 36.52
N ALA A 1028 6.05 -15.46 35.37
CA ALA A 1028 7.47 -15.76 35.14
C ALA A 1028 8.39 -14.53 35.28
N GLU A 1029 7.85 -13.38 35.74
CA GLU A 1029 8.55 -12.10 35.90
C GLU A 1029 9.27 -11.63 34.61
N LYS A 1030 8.55 -11.65 33.47
CA LYS A 1030 9.10 -11.32 32.15
C LYS A 1030 8.53 -10.04 31.54
N ASP A 1031 9.42 -9.23 30.97
CA ASP A 1031 9.10 -8.14 30.05
C ASP A 1031 8.52 -8.67 28.72
N PHE A 1032 7.45 -8.05 28.24
CA PHE A 1032 6.93 -8.18 26.87
C PHE A 1032 6.15 -6.91 26.49
N ASP A 1033 5.97 -6.67 25.20
CA ASP A 1033 5.05 -5.68 24.66
C ASP A 1033 3.76 -6.39 24.18
N LEU A 1034 2.59 -5.77 24.36
CA LEU A 1034 1.29 -6.29 23.92
C LEU A 1034 0.53 -5.28 23.06
N LEU A 1035 -0.05 -5.73 21.95
CA LEU A 1035 -0.92 -4.95 21.06
C LEU A 1035 -2.24 -5.69 20.80
N VAL A 1036 -3.30 -5.30 21.51
CA VAL A 1036 -4.67 -5.72 21.19
C VAL A 1036 -5.25 -4.74 20.17
N LEU A 1037 -5.88 -5.25 19.11
CA LEU A 1037 -6.51 -4.46 18.05
C LEU A 1037 -8.05 -4.51 18.19
N PRO A 1038 -8.71 -3.43 18.64
CA PRO A 1038 -10.15 -3.42 18.93
C PRO A 1038 -11.02 -3.81 17.74
N GLY A 1039 -12.04 -4.62 17.99
CA GLY A 1039 -12.99 -5.13 16.98
C GLY A 1039 -12.38 -5.96 15.82
N GLN A 1040 -11.07 -6.22 15.80
CA GLN A 1040 -10.42 -6.99 14.74
C GLN A 1040 -10.56 -8.50 14.97
N GLY A 1041 -10.71 -9.26 13.88
CA GLY A 1041 -10.73 -10.72 13.87
C GLY A 1041 -9.33 -11.33 13.78
N HIS A 1042 -9.24 -12.53 13.20
CA HIS A 1042 -7.97 -13.28 13.08
C HIS A 1042 -6.92 -12.50 12.27
N HIS A 1043 -7.31 -12.06 11.08
CA HIS A 1043 -6.54 -11.15 10.24
C HIS A 1043 -6.93 -9.69 10.56
N PHE A 1044 -5.98 -8.78 10.33
CA PHE A 1044 -6.20 -7.34 10.57
C PHE A 1044 -6.47 -6.62 9.25
N GLU A 1045 -7.40 -5.67 9.27
CA GLU A 1045 -7.92 -5.01 8.09
C GLU A 1045 -7.82 -3.48 8.18
N GLY A 1046 -7.97 -2.81 7.04
CA GLY A 1046 -7.95 -1.34 6.92
C GLY A 1046 -6.79 -0.68 7.69
N PRO A 1047 -7.04 0.35 8.52
CA PRO A 1047 -5.99 1.07 9.22
C PRO A 1047 -5.29 0.23 10.31
N TYR A 1048 -5.97 -0.77 10.89
CA TYR A 1048 -5.38 -1.64 11.92
C TYR A 1048 -4.27 -2.52 11.35
N LYS A 1049 -4.42 -2.98 10.10
CA LYS A 1049 -3.36 -3.67 9.35
C LYS A 1049 -2.12 -2.80 9.20
N THR A 1050 -2.27 -1.60 8.66
CA THR A 1050 -1.16 -0.65 8.44
C THR A 1050 -0.49 -0.25 9.76
N TYR A 1051 -1.27 -0.09 10.83
CA TYR A 1051 -0.74 0.18 12.17
C TYR A 1051 0.11 -1.00 12.69
N PHE A 1052 -0.39 -2.23 12.64
CA PHE A 1052 0.38 -3.42 13.03
C PHE A 1052 1.67 -3.58 12.21
N GLU A 1053 1.60 -3.35 10.89
CA GLU A 1053 2.74 -3.43 9.98
C GLU A 1053 3.84 -2.42 10.33
N ASN A 1054 3.47 -1.17 10.63
CA ASN A 1054 4.41 -0.17 11.14
C ASN A 1054 4.99 -0.58 12.50
N ARG A 1055 4.15 -0.97 13.47
CA ARG A 1055 4.61 -1.40 14.80
C ARG A 1055 5.59 -2.58 14.73
N LYS A 1056 5.35 -3.57 13.86
CA LYS A 1056 6.27 -4.70 13.56
C LYS A 1056 7.63 -4.19 13.06
N ARG A 1057 7.64 -3.33 12.03
CA ARG A 1057 8.87 -2.78 11.45
C ARG A 1057 9.67 -1.97 12.47
N ASP A 1058 9.00 -1.12 13.24
CA ASP A 1058 9.61 -0.30 14.29
C ASP A 1058 10.18 -1.16 15.44
N TYR A 1059 9.51 -2.26 15.81
CA TYR A 1059 9.98 -3.19 16.84
C TYR A 1059 11.34 -3.81 16.49
N PHE A 1060 11.48 -4.34 15.26
CA PHE A 1060 12.76 -4.85 14.78
C PHE A 1060 13.80 -3.74 14.61
N THR A 1061 13.41 -2.56 14.11
CA THR A 1061 14.31 -1.42 13.95
C THR A 1061 14.95 -1.03 15.30
N LYS A 1062 14.12 -0.87 16.33
CA LYS A 1062 14.51 -0.48 17.70
C LYS A 1062 15.36 -1.53 18.40
N TYR A 1063 14.97 -2.82 18.35
CA TYR A 1063 15.53 -3.86 19.23
C TYR A 1063 16.46 -4.88 18.54
N LEU A 1064 16.47 -4.96 17.21
CA LEU A 1064 17.31 -5.91 16.45
C LEU A 1064 18.39 -5.20 15.63
N ILE A 1065 18.03 -4.11 14.95
CA ILE A 1065 18.98 -3.28 14.18
C ILE A 1065 19.72 -2.31 15.12
N ASN A 1066 19.15 -2.02 16.29
CA ASN A 1066 19.59 -0.96 17.22
C ASN A 1066 19.58 0.45 16.59
N ARG A 1067 18.77 0.65 15.55
CA ARG A 1067 18.46 1.98 15.01
C ARG A 1067 17.32 2.56 15.84
N HIS A 1068 17.57 3.67 16.55
CA HIS A 1068 16.50 4.33 17.28
C HIS A 1068 15.54 5.04 16.31
N SER A 1069 14.33 4.49 16.18
CA SER A 1069 13.15 5.25 15.77
C SER A 1069 12.87 6.32 16.83
N GLY A 1070 13.55 7.47 16.71
CA GLY A 1070 13.26 8.64 17.53
C GLY A 1070 11.80 9.07 17.36
N ASN A 1071 11.20 9.48 18.48
CA ASN A 1071 9.87 10.11 18.53
C ASN A 1071 9.88 11.47 17.82
#